data_AF-A0A660W721-F1
#
_entry.id   AF-A0A660W721-F1
#
_cell.length_a   1.000
_cell.length_b   1.000
_cell.length_c   1.000
_cell.angle_alpha   90.00
_cell.angle_beta   90.00
_cell.angle_gamma   90.00
#
_symmetry.space_group_name_H-M   'P 1'
#
loop_
_entity.id
_entity.type
_entity.pdbx_description
1 polymer ?
#
loop_
_entity_poly.entity_id
_entity_poly.type
_entity_poly.pdbx_seq_one_letter_code
_entity_poly.pdbx_strand_id
1 'polypeptide(L)'
;MNLRNLIILTVVLAVLVPASADNGEVTFSGATQFDWFFSFEDNFPAATHDYIDVDNDGVKTTDIDQLATTYTGSETEQQLLELGPWIINYRGIGSGTGLKELIAYYDSSPDCNVLPDVDGTVNRWEYSISCLYPFDPVDRIDIAVMDVPASQFVSVGSEEDAFPCRRPYEEGYGMSCVTPWDANSTNKLADMGVLNINVSDPDAETIFDYPVGWLPFCFVASRSTGLQDVTTHQLASLYLTGRMPCGINYNVGTRHSGSGTRNACMSSIGVDPSWGRGDNLGETGKGTEKEILGPNHQINNITSSSTLRDCHRNNRFMVSYQSLYGSKGVPKINSGWYECLNVSFDCGKTYVRPEDTVSLNEIPDFAEAYNDGEHPWFQSNIFWPNASNGWRIGGSETFASVGDPYATDLPAHLDEYETATHGFGMRNQDAAAYMVNLIESIKDVQELGPSPATAGSPGQALASKAILVAGIYGIPNPACPTQYVVDPCLYNPALTGLPIGNAGLEPYGSNGYGLLPDRDTDGDGDSDGADAPYRNLADTFDVTAITWDANYALQGDIDKNLIWDACDISLAVQIIENGASAPVDTDISYDIKCDFDGDGWFTKEDVRFMADGVILSPVTKGDKCLTACACTCCTDVVCRLNNFIVVDEVSSSGNFFGTTLAHGTYDVGDSRADIAKLVGGNIYAQAGAAPVADLVVNQTDISYIQKVLTGRLLGDIAKYDVPARGLCWMDALDRVYADYSCDMNNDLLINNEDLRIVVEDILETELGDFDLDGAKDADDRQTIINHIGQQGTYVNGDLTGDGVVNGADLASFDGVELPSMDTNGDGFVGFADFAEFAAQWLTGVYY
;
A
#
# COMPACT_ATOMS: atom_id res chain seq x y z
N MET A 1 78.66 -9.85 -1.94
CA MET A 1 77.19 -10.08 -1.93
C MET A 1 76.59 -8.88 -2.65
N ASN A 2 75.99 -9.11 -3.83
CA ASN A 2 76.02 -8.16 -4.94
C ASN A 2 74.74 -7.32 -5.02
N LEU A 3 74.92 -6.00 -5.21
CA LEU A 3 73.93 -4.91 -5.21
C LEU A 3 72.94 -4.94 -6.39
N ARG A 4 72.79 -6.10 -7.06
CA ARG A 4 72.03 -6.26 -8.31
C ARG A 4 70.61 -6.79 -8.11
N ASN A 5 70.24 -7.20 -6.90
CA ASN A 5 68.92 -7.75 -6.60
C ASN A 5 67.99 -6.79 -5.84
N LEU A 6 68.40 -5.54 -5.60
CA LEU A 6 67.61 -4.54 -4.86
C LEU A 6 66.87 -3.53 -5.77
N ILE A 7 66.93 -3.68 -7.09
CA ILE A 7 66.29 -2.76 -8.05
C ILE A 7 65.09 -3.42 -8.78
N ILE A 8 64.79 -4.68 -8.49
CA ILE A 8 63.70 -5.43 -9.17
C ILE A 8 62.41 -5.53 -8.31
N LEU A 9 62.38 -4.95 -7.11
CA LEU A 9 61.22 -5.08 -6.20
C LEU A 9 60.70 -3.75 -5.62
N THR A 10 60.76 -2.67 -6.41
CA THR A 10 60.02 -1.43 -6.13
C THR A 10 59.67 -0.70 -7.42
N VAL A 11 59.22 -1.46 -8.41
CA VAL A 11 58.24 -0.96 -9.38
C VAL A 11 57.08 -1.92 -9.21
N VAL A 12 56.28 -1.69 -8.17
CA VAL A 12 54.87 -2.01 -8.26
C VAL A 12 54.43 -1.16 -9.44
N LEU A 13 54.33 -1.79 -10.62
CA LEU A 13 53.40 -1.34 -11.61
C LEU A 13 52.06 -1.34 -10.87
N ALA A 14 51.72 -0.19 -10.27
CA ALA A 14 50.40 0.34 -10.47
C ALA A 14 50.30 0.44 -11.99
N VAL A 15 49.85 -0.64 -12.62
CA VAL A 15 48.90 -0.47 -13.70
C VAL A 15 47.75 0.23 -12.99
N LEU A 16 47.86 1.56 -12.89
CA LEU A 16 46.70 2.40 -13.11
C LEU A 16 46.20 1.89 -14.45
N VAL A 17 45.30 0.91 -14.39
CA VAL A 17 44.28 0.82 -15.41
C VAL A 17 43.70 2.22 -15.31
N PRO A 18 43.88 3.11 -16.30
CA PRO A 18 43.00 4.25 -16.33
C PRO A 18 41.62 3.61 -16.22
N ALA A 19 40.89 3.90 -15.14
CA ALA A 19 39.44 3.74 -15.20
C ALA A 19 39.08 4.30 -16.57
N SER A 20 38.46 3.50 -17.44
CA SER A 20 37.95 4.07 -18.68
C SER A 20 37.15 5.28 -18.20
N ALA A 21 37.56 6.45 -18.65
CA ALA A 21 36.65 7.56 -18.58
C ALA A 21 35.53 7.09 -19.50
N ASP A 22 34.44 6.62 -18.89
CA ASP A 22 33.27 6.09 -19.58
C ASP A 22 32.55 7.28 -20.19
N ASN A 23 33.22 7.88 -21.17
CA ASN A 23 32.90 9.15 -21.78
C ASN A 23 31.53 9.01 -22.45
N GLY A 24 30.50 9.56 -21.83
CA GLY A 24 29.20 9.76 -22.43
C GLY A 24 28.07 8.82 -22.00
N GLU A 25 28.30 7.71 -21.28
CA GLU A 25 27.17 6.88 -20.83
C GLU A 25 26.54 7.41 -19.53
N VAL A 26 25.22 7.64 -19.57
CA VAL A 26 24.40 8.05 -18.43
C VAL A 26 23.29 7.00 -18.22
N THR A 27 23.30 6.40 -17.04
CA THR A 27 22.44 5.26 -16.70
C THR A 27 21.37 5.64 -15.68
N PHE A 28 20.12 5.34 -16.02
CA PHE A 28 18.95 5.62 -15.21
C PHE A 28 18.22 4.33 -14.84
N SER A 29 17.67 4.28 -13.63
CA SER A 29 16.79 3.19 -13.21
C SER A 29 15.65 3.72 -12.34
N GLY A 30 14.41 3.30 -12.59
CA GLY A 30 13.31 3.67 -11.68
C GLY A 30 11.93 3.81 -12.31
N ALA A 31 11.25 4.92 -12.00
CA ALA A 31 9.82 5.13 -12.16
C ALA A 31 9.29 4.86 -13.58
N THR A 32 8.54 3.77 -13.76
CA THR A 32 7.85 3.50 -15.04
C THR A 32 6.90 4.62 -15.50
N GLN A 33 6.49 5.53 -14.61
CA GLN A 33 5.66 6.68 -14.97
C GLN A 33 6.42 7.72 -15.78
N PHE A 34 7.75 7.70 -15.77
CA PHE A 34 8.61 8.63 -16.49
C PHE A 34 9.14 8.06 -17.82
N ASP A 35 8.70 6.87 -18.20
CA ASP A 35 9.14 6.21 -19.44
C ASP A 35 8.87 7.09 -20.69
N TRP A 36 7.77 7.84 -20.69
CA TRP A 36 7.44 8.79 -21.76
C TRP A 36 8.52 9.85 -22.00
N PHE A 37 9.28 10.23 -20.97
CA PHE A 37 10.35 11.21 -21.10
C PHE A 37 11.54 10.63 -21.86
N PHE A 38 11.80 9.33 -21.68
CA PHE A 38 12.93 8.61 -22.26
C PHE A 38 12.60 7.83 -23.53
N SER A 39 11.33 7.64 -23.90
CA SER A 39 10.91 6.80 -25.04
C SER A 39 10.75 7.54 -26.38
N PHE A 40 10.64 6.79 -27.48
CA PHE A 40 10.52 7.33 -28.84
C PHE A 40 9.09 7.75 -29.22
N GLU A 41 8.07 7.25 -28.52
CA GLU A 41 6.67 7.43 -28.93
C GLU A 41 6.15 8.87 -28.82
N ASP A 42 6.77 9.70 -27.97
CA ASP A 42 6.43 11.11 -27.86
C ASP A 42 7.20 11.96 -28.89
N ASN A 43 6.49 12.87 -29.57
CA ASN A 43 7.01 13.76 -30.63
C ASN A 43 8.08 14.78 -30.16
N PHE A 44 8.74 14.54 -29.03
CA PHE A 44 9.67 15.46 -28.36
C PHE A 44 10.96 14.72 -27.94
N PRO A 45 12.14 15.04 -28.52
CA PRO A 45 13.44 14.47 -28.11
C PRO A 45 13.98 15.13 -26.82
N ALA A 46 13.10 15.36 -25.84
CA ALA A 46 13.35 16.18 -24.67
C ALA A 46 14.49 15.67 -23.78
N ALA A 47 14.54 14.35 -23.52
CA ALA A 47 15.57 13.74 -22.69
C ALA A 47 16.99 13.87 -23.26
N THR A 48 17.12 14.33 -24.50
CA THR A 48 18.39 14.39 -25.22
C THR A 48 18.63 15.78 -25.82
N HIS A 49 17.99 16.83 -25.29
CA HIS A 49 18.10 18.19 -25.84
C HIS A 49 19.20 19.01 -25.17
N ASP A 50 19.97 19.76 -25.97
CA ASP A 50 21.04 20.66 -25.52
C ASP A 50 20.50 22.02 -25.11
N TYR A 51 20.06 22.15 -23.85
CA TYR A 51 19.54 23.42 -23.35
C TYR A 51 20.67 24.40 -22.99
N ILE A 52 21.69 23.89 -22.32
CA ILE A 52 23.00 24.53 -22.18
C ILE A 52 23.94 23.89 -23.22
N ASP A 53 25.01 24.57 -23.66
CA ASP A 53 25.99 24.07 -24.67
C ASP A 53 26.83 22.94 -24.08
N VAL A 54 26.25 21.77 -23.85
CA VAL A 54 26.95 20.68 -23.16
C VAL A 54 28.06 20.15 -24.04
N ASP A 55 27.85 20.05 -25.35
CA ASP A 55 28.81 19.47 -26.28
C ASP A 55 29.85 20.47 -26.82
N ASN A 56 29.70 21.76 -26.48
CA ASN A 56 30.60 22.85 -26.83
C ASN A 56 30.75 23.04 -28.36
N ASP A 57 29.69 22.76 -29.11
CA ASP A 57 29.62 23.04 -30.54
C ASP A 57 29.26 24.51 -30.86
N GLY A 58 28.86 25.26 -29.82
CA GLY A 58 28.50 26.69 -29.88
C GLY A 58 27.03 26.96 -30.18
N VAL A 59 26.16 25.94 -30.12
CA VAL A 59 24.74 25.98 -30.51
C VAL A 59 23.83 25.82 -29.27
N LYS A 60 23.85 26.79 -28.34
CA LYS A 60 22.75 26.98 -27.37
C LYS A 60 21.52 27.49 -28.10
N THR A 61 20.63 26.63 -28.61
CA THR A 61 19.45 27.11 -29.34
C THR A 61 18.12 26.61 -28.78
N THR A 62 17.10 27.42 -29.03
CA THR A 62 15.69 27.10 -28.81
C THR A 62 15.13 26.12 -29.85
N ASP A 63 15.94 25.77 -30.86
CA ASP A 63 15.64 24.72 -31.81
C ASP A 63 16.15 23.39 -31.23
N ILE A 64 15.57 22.27 -31.68
CA ILE A 64 15.97 20.94 -31.19
C ILE A 64 17.40 20.66 -31.64
N ASP A 65 18.35 20.78 -30.71
CA ASP A 65 19.69 20.21 -30.84
C ASP A 65 19.76 18.92 -30.02
N GLN A 66 20.00 17.79 -30.71
CA GLN A 66 19.83 16.46 -30.12
C GLN A 66 21.20 15.90 -29.74
N LEU A 67 21.49 15.89 -28.43
CA LEU A 67 22.74 15.42 -27.81
C LEU A 67 22.97 13.91 -27.91
N ALA A 68 21.92 13.14 -28.15
CA ALA A 68 22.06 11.69 -28.28
C ALA A 68 21.48 11.25 -29.62
N THR A 69 22.34 10.71 -30.49
CA THR A 69 21.86 10.18 -31.78
C THR A 69 20.99 8.95 -31.55
N THR A 70 19.86 8.89 -32.26
CA THR A 70 18.88 7.80 -32.15
C THR A 70 19.55 6.45 -32.43
N TYR A 71 19.48 5.55 -31.46
CA TYR A 71 19.91 4.16 -31.62
C TYR A 71 18.92 3.41 -32.54
N THR A 72 19.42 2.57 -33.46
CA THR A 72 18.56 1.81 -34.41
C THR A 72 18.67 0.30 -34.25
N GLY A 73 19.35 -0.18 -33.20
CA GLY A 73 19.54 -1.61 -32.98
C GLY A 73 20.82 -2.19 -33.60
N SER A 74 21.67 -1.38 -34.24
CA SER A 74 22.81 -1.88 -35.03
C SER A 74 24.14 -1.16 -34.78
N GLU A 75 24.10 -0.01 -34.11
CA GLU A 75 25.25 0.78 -33.73
C GLU A 75 25.96 0.17 -32.52
N THR A 76 27.29 0.18 -32.51
CA THR A 76 28.10 -0.06 -31.32
C THR A 76 28.13 1.18 -30.43
N GLU A 77 28.45 1.03 -29.14
CA GLU A 77 28.68 2.16 -28.21
C GLU A 77 29.61 3.23 -28.80
N GLN A 78 30.75 2.82 -29.34
CA GLN A 78 31.69 3.73 -30.00
C GLN A 78 31.06 4.49 -31.17
N GLN A 79 30.18 3.86 -31.93
CA GLN A 79 29.47 4.52 -33.04
C GLN A 79 28.46 5.54 -32.55
N LEU A 80 27.83 5.33 -31.39
CA LEU A 80 26.92 6.31 -30.80
C LEU A 80 27.70 7.51 -30.23
N LEU A 81 28.82 7.27 -29.54
CA LEU A 81 29.69 8.33 -29.01
C LEU A 81 30.39 9.14 -30.12
N GLU A 82 30.60 8.56 -31.29
CA GLU A 82 31.08 9.29 -32.48
C GLU A 82 30.00 10.22 -33.08
N LEU A 83 28.72 10.01 -32.72
CA LEU A 83 27.56 10.73 -33.26
C LEU A 83 26.90 11.68 -32.26
N GLY A 84 27.26 11.63 -30.97
CA GLY A 84 26.76 12.54 -29.94
C GLY A 84 27.52 12.39 -28.62
N PRO A 85 27.49 13.39 -27.74
CA PRO A 85 28.18 13.36 -26.45
C PRO A 85 27.64 12.28 -25.50
N TRP A 86 26.38 11.85 -25.63
CA TRP A 86 25.75 10.97 -24.65
C TRP A 86 25.10 9.70 -25.20
N ILE A 87 25.15 8.65 -24.38
CA ILE A 87 24.32 7.45 -24.44
C ILE A 87 23.44 7.45 -23.20
N ILE A 88 22.14 7.67 -23.38
CA ILE A 88 21.13 7.64 -22.33
C ILE A 88 20.51 6.25 -22.29
N ASN A 89 20.76 5.53 -21.20
CA ASN A 89 20.24 4.18 -20.97
C ASN A 89 19.28 4.21 -19.77
N TYR A 90 17.99 3.98 -20.02
CA TYR A 90 16.95 4.03 -19.01
C TYR A 90 16.30 2.66 -18.78
N ARG A 91 16.11 2.31 -17.51
CA ARG A 91 15.50 1.05 -17.06
C ARG A 91 14.24 1.33 -16.23
N GLY A 92 13.07 1.11 -16.84
CA GLY A 92 11.77 1.34 -16.22
C GLY A 92 11.36 0.19 -15.29
N ILE A 93 11.92 0.13 -14.09
CA ILE A 93 11.76 -1.02 -13.18
C ILE A 93 10.94 -0.72 -11.91
N GLY A 94 10.46 0.52 -11.77
CA GLY A 94 9.79 1.05 -10.59
C GLY A 94 10.76 1.74 -9.62
N SER A 95 10.35 2.85 -9.02
CA SER A 95 11.22 3.75 -8.25
C SER A 95 11.98 3.09 -7.10
N GLY A 96 11.31 2.32 -6.24
CA GLY A 96 11.98 1.68 -5.11
C GLY A 96 12.94 0.57 -5.54
N THR A 97 12.68 -0.10 -6.67
CA THR A 97 13.63 -1.05 -7.27
C THR A 97 14.80 -0.30 -7.90
N GLY A 98 14.55 0.82 -8.58
CA GLY A 98 15.60 1.69 -9.15
C GLY A 98 16.55 2.25 -8.09
N LEU A 99 16.01 2.68 -6.95
CA LEU A 99 16.83 3.09 -5.80
C LEU A 99 17.67 1.94 -5.25
N LYS A 100 17.11 0.73 -5.14
CA LYS A 100 17.88 -0.46 -4.72
C LYS A 100 19.01 -0.78 -5.70
N GLU A 101 18.81 -0.58 -7.00
CA GLU A 101 19.90 -0.70 -7.97
C GLU A 101 20.94 0.39 -7.75
N LEU A 102 20.56 1.67 -7.60
CA LEU A 102 21.50 2.75 -7.30
C LEU A 102 22.38 2.42 -6.08
N ILE A 103 21.78 1.92 -5.00
CA ILE A 103 22.50 1.49 -3.79
C ILE A 103 23.42 0.30 -4.08
N ALA A 104 22.90 -0.76 -4.72
CA ALA A 104 23.68 -1.96 -4.99
C ALA A 104 24.90 -1.68 -5.88
N TYR A 105 24.72 -0.91 -6.96
CA TYR A 105 25.78 -0.54 -7.90
C TYR A 105 26.79 0.44 -7.29
N TYR A 106 26.43 1.19 -6.25
CA TYR A 106 27.38 2.01 -5.50
C TYR A 106 28.36 1.16 -4.67
N ASP A 107 27.84 0.13 -3.97
CA ASP A 107 28.57 -0.72 -3.02
C ASP A 107 29.47 -1.74 -3.70
N SER A 108 28.95 -2.40 -4.73
CA SER A 108 29.69 -3.34 -5.56
C SER A 108 28.89 -3.60 -6.82
N SER A 109 29.47 -3.36 -8.00
CA SER A 109 28.85 -3.78 -9.27
C SER A 109 28.47 -5.26 -9.14
N PRO A 110 27.17 -5.62 -9.15
CA PRO A 110 26.74 -7.01 -9.10
C PRO A 110 27.40 -7.78 -10.24
N ASP A 111 27.53 -9.11 -10.13
CA ASP A 111 28.11 -9.93 -11.21
C ASP A 111 27.31 -9.68 -12.50
N CYS A 112 27.88 -8.85 -13.37
CA CYS A 112 27.23 -8.18 -14.49
C CYS A 112 26.76 -9.16 -15.58
N ASN A 113 27.06 -10.45 -15.45
CA ASN A 113 26.70 -11.48 -16.42
C ASN A 113 25.20 -11.87 -16.44
N VAL A 114 24.37 -11.24 -15.62
CA VAL A 114 22.91 -11.38 -15.67
C VAL A 114 22.33 -10.02 -16.04
N LEU A 115 22.17 -9.77 -17.34
CA LEU A 115 21.28 -8.71 -17.80
C LEU A 115 19.91 -8.95 -17.15
N PRO A 116 19.36 -8.01 -16.37
CA PRO A 116 18.05 -8.21 -15.77
C PRO A 116 16.98 -8.35 -16.86
N ASP A 117 16.04 -9.27 -16.67
CA ASP A 117 14.84 -9.49 -17.48
C ASP A 117 13.90 -8.26 -17.46
N VAL A 118 14.34 -7.11 -17.96
CA VAL A 118 13.54 -5.88 -17.92
C VAL A 118 13.66 -5.06 -19.20
N ASP A 119 12.51 -4.59 -19.68
CA ASP A 119 12.41 -3.67 -20.80
C ASP A 119 12.97 -2.28 -20.43
N GLY A 120 13.49 -1.57 -21.42
CA GLY A 120 14.05 -0.23 -21.22
C GLY A 120 14.27 0.51 -22.53
N THR A 121 14.92 1.67 -22.45
CA THR A 121 15.25 2.48 -23.63
C THR A 121 16.72 2.85 -23.67
N VAL A 122 17.29 2.87 -24.87
CA VAL A 122 18.62 3.40 -25.17
C VAL A 122 18.47 4.49 -26.21
N ASN A 123 18.85 5.73 -25.91
CA ASN A 123 18.69 6.88 -26.81
C ASN A 123 17.30 6.89 -27.48
N ARG A 124 16.26 6.66 -26.65
CA ARG A 124 14.84 6.55 -27.01
C ARG A 124 14.41 5.27 -27.71
N TRP A 125 15.32 4.41 -28.12
CA TRP A 125 14.99 3.14 -28.74
C TRP A 125 14.66 2.09 -27.68
N GLU A 126 13.44 1.54 -27.74
CA GLU A 126 13.00 0.47 -26.86
C GLU A 126 13.76 -0.83 -27.13
N TYR A 127 14.21 -1.48 -26.07
CA TYR A 127 14.72 -2.85 -26.10
C TYR A 127 13.88 -3.72 -25.15
N SER A 128 13.67 -4.97 -25.55
CA SER A 128 13.00 -5.98 -24.72
C SER A 128 13.95 -7.14 -24.38
N ILE A 129 13.57 -7.92 -23.38
CA ILE A 129 14.25 -9.14 -22.89
C ILE A 129 14.62 -10.11 -24.04
N SER A 130 13.85 -10.13 -25.12
CA SER A 130 14.02 -11.05 -26.26
C SER A 130 15.00 -10.57 -27.33
N CYS A 131 15.48 -9.33 -27.24
CA CYS A 131 16.42 -8.74 -28.20
C CYS A 131 17.83 -8.60 -27.60
N LEU A 132 18.85 -8.58 -28.47
CA LEU A 132 20.23 -8.35 -28.06
C LEU A 132 20.32 -6.98 -27.38
N TYR A 133 20.40 -6.98 -26.05
CA TYR A 133 20.86 -5.80 -25.31
C TYR A 133 22.20 -5.38 -25.91
N PRO A 134 22.35 -4.11 -26.33
CA PRO A 134 23.39 -3.75 -27.29
C PRO A 134 24.74 -3.42 -26.68
N PHE A 135 24.83 -3.35 -25.35
CA PHE A 135 26.02 -2.96 -24.62
C PHE A 135 26.49 -4.08 -23.70
N ASP A 136 27.72 -3.93 -23.22
CA ASP A 136 28.18 -4.70 -22.08
C ASP A 136 27.21 -4.46 -20.91
N PRO A 137 26.99 -5.45 -20.04
CA PRO A 137 26.06 -5.29 -18.95
C PRO A 137 26.39 -4.07 -18.09
N VAL A 138 25.35 -3.29 -17.80
CA VAL A 138 25.39 -2.08 -17.00
C VAL A 138 26.24 -2.31 -15.74
N ASP A 139 27.31 -1.55 -15.58
CA ASP A 139 28.25 -1.70 -14.46
C ASP A 139 28.04 -0.66 -13.35
N ARG A 140 27.17 0.33 -13.59
CA ARG A 140 26.74 1.38 -12.65
C ARG A 140 25.30 1.83 -12.90
N ILE A 141 24.68 2.45 -11.89
CA ILE A 141 23.49 3.30 -12.03
C ILE A 141 23.88 4.69 -11.56
N ASP A 142 23.69 5.70 -12.39
CA ASP A 142 24.03 7.09 -12.07
C ASP A 142 22.88 7.78 -11.33
N ILE A 143 21.65 7.55 -11.80
CA ILE A 143 20.46 8.28 -11.36
C ILE A 143 19.31 7.30 -11.13
N ALA A 144 18.67 7.38 -9.97
CA ALA A 144 17.40 6.71 -9.70
C ALA A 144 16.22 7.67 -9.96
N VAL A 145 15.24 7.24 -10.77
CA VAL A 145 14.04 8.04 -11.07
C VAL A 145 12.92 7.66 -10.10
N MET A 146 12.41 8.64 -9.35
CA MET A 146 11.60 8.39 -8.17
C MET A 146 10.23 9.11 -8.22
N ASP A 147 9.11 8.38 -8.04
CA ASP A 147 7.76 9.01 -8.00
C ASP A 147 7.57 9.92 -6.75
N VAL A 148 8.37 9.70 -5.70
CA VAL A 148 8.46 10.50 -4.47
C VAL A 148 9.93 10.63 -4.06
N PRO A 149 10.32 11.61 -3.22
CA PRO A 149 11.71 11.75 -2.77
C PRO A 149 12.27 10.46 -2.15
N ALA A 150 13.58 10.22 -2.28
CA ALA A 150 14.26 9.03 -1.76
C ALA A 150 13.98 8.78 -0.26
N SER A 151 13.82 9.85 0.52
CA SER A 151 13.42 9.79 1.94
C SER A 151 12.12 9.01 2.24
N GLN A 152 11.23 8.83 1.25
CA GLN A 152 10.00 8.04 1.37
C GLN A 152 10.15 6.60 0.87
N PHE A 153 11.34 6.18 0.46
CA PHE A 153 11.65 4.83 0.00
C PHE A 153 12.64 4.08 0.87
N VAL A 154 13.17 4.74 1.91
CA VAL A 154 14.27 4.21 2.72
C VAL A 154 13.81 3.93 4.14
N SER A 155 14.28 2.82 4.69
CA SER A 155 14.06 2.50 6.09
C SER A 155 15.03 3.28 6.99
N VAL A 156 14.56 3.72 8.16
CA VAL A 156 15.38 4.45 9.14
C VAL A 156 15.29 3.76 10.50
N GLY A 157 16.44 3.54 11.14
CA GLY A 157 16.49 3.01 12.51
C GLY A 157 16.24 1.51 12.59
N SER A 158 15.53 1.08 13.63
CA SER A 158 15.33 -0.33 13.96
C SER A 158 13.88 -0.79 13.80
N GLU A 159 13.69 -2.10 13.62
CA GLU A 159 12.36 -2.73 13.68
C GLU A 159 11.72 -2.60 15.06
N GLU A 160 12.51 -2.42 16.13
CA GLU A 160 12.03 -2.17 17.50
C GLU A 160 11.38 -0.79 17.66
N ASP A 161 11.52 0.12 16.70
CA ASP A 161 10.90 1.47 16.74
C ASP A 161 9.82 1.70 15.66
N ALA A 162 9.71 0.76 14.71
CA ALA A 162 8.65 0.70 13.70
C ALA A 162 7.24 0.97 14.24
N PHE A 163 6.52 1.86 13.58
CA PHE A 163 5.18 2.28 13.97
C PHE A 163 4.39 2.74 12.73
N PRO A 164 3.08 2.46 12.64
CA PRO A 164 2.29 2.69 11.41
C PRO A 164 2.19 4.15 10.96
N CYS A 165 2.50 5.12 11.82
CA CYS A 165 2.48 6.55 11.48
C CYS A 165 3.85 7.23 11.62
N ARG A 166 4.94 6.43 11.60
CA ARG A 166 6.29 7.02 11.45
C ARG A 166 6.36 7.80 10.15
N ARG A 167 7.14 8.87 10.20
CA ARG A 167 7.41 9.76 9.06
C ARG A 167 8.82 9.55 8.54
N PRO A 168 9.12 9.98 7.32
CA PRO A 168 10.51 10.04 6.85
C PRO A 168 11.42 10.66 7.90
N TYR A 169 12.63 10.13 8.02
CA TYR A 169 13.66 10.50 9.01
C TYR A 169 13.37 10.11 10.48
N GLU A 170 12.18 9.60 10.82
CA GLU A 170 11.90 9.10 12.18
C GLU A 170 12.39 7.67 12.36
N GLU A 171 12.90 7.36 13.55
CA GLU A 171 13.33 6.01 13.91
C GLU A 171 12.16 5.01 13.80
N GLY A 172 12.38 3.91 13.09
CA GLY A 172 11.37 2.91 12.77
C GLY A 172 10.62 3.13 11.46
N TYR A 173 10.82 4.24 10.76
CA TYR A 173 10.17 4.46 9.47
C TYR A 173 10.58 3.40 8.45
N GLY A 174 9.63 2.85 7.72
CA GLY A 174 9.87 1.84 6.69
C GLY A 174 10.22 0.45 7.23
N MET A 175 10.12 0.23 8.55
CA MET A 175 10.59 -0.98 9.23
C MET A 175 9.46 -1.89 9.74
N SER A 176 8.28 -1.87 9.11
CA SER A 176 7.18 -2.77 9.47
C SER A 176 7.65 -4.24 9.62
N CYS A 177 7.27 -4.85 10.74
CA CYS A 177 7.49 -6.26 11.04
C CYS A 177 6.47 -7.18 10.36
N VAL A 178 5.49 -6.60 9.65
CA VAL A 178 4.34 -7.33 9.12
C VAL A 178 4.68 -7.97 7.78
N THR A 179 4.60 -9.29 7.74
CA THR A 179 4.69 -10.09 6.52
C THR A 179 3.28 -10.46 6.04
N PRO A 180 3.08 -10.78 4.75
CA PRO A 180 1.87 -11.48 4.32
C PRO A 180 1.64 -12.74 5.15
N TRP A 181 0.37 -13.08 5.37
CA TRP A 181 -0.04 -14.20 6.22
C TRP A 181 0.12 -15.55 5.51
N ASP A 182 0.20 -15.56 4.18
CA ASP A 182 0.33 -16.75 3.32
C ASP A 182 1.61 -16.82 2.50
N ALA A 183 2.53 -15.91 2.77
CA ALA A 183 3.72 -15.73 1.98
C ALA A 183 4.88 -15.15 2.78
N ASN A 184 6.09 -15.61 2.49
CA ASN A 184 7.31 -15.14 3.15
C ASN A 184 7.92 -13.96 2.40
N SER A 185 7.23 -12.81 2.40
CA SER A 185 7.75 -11.57 1.81
C SER A 185 7.76 -10.41 2.81
N THR A 186 8.55 -9.38 2.51
CA THR A 186 8.70 -8.22 3.39
C THR A 186 8.10 -6.97 2.75
N ASN A 187 7.42 -6.17 3.58
CA ASN A 187 6.94 -4.85 3.22
C ASN A 187 7.91 -3.73 3.61
N LYS A 188 9.13 -4.05 4.05
CA LYS A 188 10.13 -3.05 4.43
C LYS A 188 10.52 -2.18 3.22
N LEU A 189 10.87 -0.94 3.53
CA LEU A 189 11.47 -0.01 2.59
C LEU A 189 12.94 -0.39 2.31
N ALA A 190 13.59 0.29 1.36
CA ALA A 190 14.96 -0.01 0.97
C ALA A 190 15.94 0.26 2.12
N ASP A 191 16.88 -0.67 2.32
CA ASP A 191 18.05 -0.45 3.18
C ASP A 191 19.09 0.35 2.39
N MET A 192 19.58 1.43 2.98
CA MET A 192 20.54 2.34 2.37
C MET A 192 21.97 1.76 2.29
N GLY A 193 22.26 0.69 3.02
CA GLY A 193 23.62 0.15 3.08
C GLY A 193 24.58 1.19 3.66
N VAL A 194 25.59 1.59 2.88
CA VAL A 194 26.53 2.66 3.29
C VAL A 194 26.02 4.06 2.93
N LEU A 195 25.05 4.17 2.03
CA LEU A 195 24.53 5.46 1.58
C LEU A 195 23.70 6.15 2.66
N ASN A 196 23.49 7.46 2.51
CA ASN A 196 22.67 8.25 3.41
C ASN A 196 21.87 9.34 2.66
N ILE A 197 20.88 9.94 3.32
CA ILE A 197 20.07 11.06 2.78
C ILE A 197 20.34 12.38 3.55
N ASN A 198 21.52 12.51 4.17
CA ASN A 198 21.86 13.67 4.99
C ASN A 198 22.40 14.84 4.15
N VAL A 199 21.50 15.50 3.41
CA VAL A 199 21.85 16.68 2.61
C VAL A 199 22.27 17.90 3.43
N SER A 200 22.06 17.89 4.76
CA SER A 200 22.41 19.02 5.63
C SER A 200 23.88 19.06 6.05
N ASP A 201 24.53 17.90 6.07
CA ASP A 201 25.96 17.70 6.28
C ASP A 201 26.40 16.58 5.34
N PRO A 202 26.48 16.87 4.03
CA PRO A 202 26.66 15.84 3.02
C PRO A 202 28.07 15.28 3.05
N ASP A 203 28.21 14.05 2.56
CA ASP A 203 29.46 13.35 2.33
C ASP A 203 29.45 12.62 0.97
N ALA A 204 30.45 11.77 0.72
CA ALA A 204 30.58 11.03 -0.54
C ALA A 204 29.53 9.89 -0.70
N GLU A 205 28.74 9.63 0.34
CA GLU A 205 27.72 8.59 0.43
C GLU A 205 26.30 9.21 0.45
N THR A 206 26.19 10.54 0.35
CA THR A 206 24.90 11.23 0.35
C THR A 206 24.18 11.13 -0.99
N ILE A 207 22.91 10.74 -0.92
CA ILE A 207 21.92 10.82 -2.01
C ILE A 207 21.25 12.18 -1.97
N PHE A 208 21.19 12.83 -3.13
CA PHE A 208 20.52 14.10 -3.35
C PHE A 208 19.29 13.88 -4.23
N ASP A 209 18.14 14.43 -3.81
CA ASP A 209 16.90 14.43 -4.59
C ASP A 209 16.75 15.76 -5.36
N TYR A 210 16.56 15.69 -6.68
CA TYR A 210 16.29 16.86 -7.53
C TYR A 210 14.84 16.81 -8.04
N PRO A 211 13.93 17.64 -7.53
CA PRO A 211 12.53 17.65 -7.97
C PRO A 211 12.39 18.09 -9.42
N VAL A 212 11.79 17.24 -10.25
CA VAL A 212 11.53 17.51 -11.67
C VAL A 212 10.05 17.77 -11.95
N GLY A 213 9.16 17.34 -11.05
CA GLY A 213 7.73 17.54 -11.18
C GLY A 213 6.95 17.10 -9.95
N TRP A 214 5.64 17.20 -10.05
CA TRP A 214 4.67 16.71 -9.08
C TRP A 214 3.56 15.98 -9.83
N LEU A 215 3.20 14.80 -9.34
CA LEU A 215 2.15 13.97 -9.92
C LEU A 215 1.02 13.78 -8.91
N PRO A 216 -0.25 14.06 -9.28
CA PRO A 216 -1.40 13.72 -8.47
C PRO A 216 -1.71 12.23 -8.57
N PHE A 217 -2.07 11.64 -7.43
CA PHE A 217 -2.61 10.29 -7.33
C PHE A 217 -4.02 10.37 -6.76
N CYS A 218 -4.83 9.34 -7.00
CA CYS A 218 -6.16 9.22 -6.42
C CYS A 218 -6.42 7.83 -5.86
N PHE A 219 -7.24 7.79 -4.82
CA PHE A 219 -7.88 6.55 -4.40
C PHE A 219 -9.09 6.32 -5.30
N VAL A 220 -9.23 5.08 -5.76
CA VAL A 220 -10.27 4.65 -6.67
C VAL A 220 -11.05 3.51 -6.05
N ALA A 221 -12.32 3.39 -6.39
CA ALA A 221 -13.16 2.26 -5.98
C ALA A 221 -14.07 1.82 -7.11
N SER A 222 -14.39 0.54 -7.14
CA SER A 222 -15.48 0.02 -7.94
C SER A 222 -16.78 0.65 -7.44
N ARG A 223 -17.64 1.14 -8.33
CA ARG A 223 -18.88 1.82 -7.91
C ARG A 223 -19.79 0.92 -7.07
N SER A 224 -19.70 -0.39 -7.28
CA SER A 224 -20.39 -1.42 -6.52
C SER A 224 -19.95 -1.56 -5.06
N THR A 225 -18.90 -0.85 -4.62
CA THR A 225 -18.56 -0.68 -3.20
C THR A 225 -19.46 0.31 -2.47
N GLY A 226 -20.27 1.10 -3.18
CA GLY A 226 -21.08 2.18 -2.58
C GLY A 226 -20.27 3.37 -2.03
N LEU A 227 -18.94 3.34 -2.14
CA LEU A 227 -18.06 4.39 -1.64
C LEU A 227 -17.99 5.57 -2.62
N GLN A 228 -18.30 6.77 -2.12
CA GLN A 228 -18.12 8.02 -2.85
C GLN A 228 -17.23 8.98 -2.05
N ASP A 229 -17.59 9.21 -0.79
CA ASP A 229 -16.95 10.17 0.10
C ASP A 229 -16.20 9.43 1.22
N VAL A 230 -14.90 9.68 1.35
CA VAL A 230 -14.04 9.04 2.36
C VAL A 230 -13.12 10.04 3.04
N THR A 231 -12.82 9.83 4.31
CA THR A 231 -11.82 10.61 5.04
C THR A 231 -10.43 9.97 4.92
N THR A 232 -9.37 10.76 5.08
CA THR A 232 -8.00 10.22 5.22
C THR A 232 -7.87 9.23 6.36
N HIS A 233 -8.64 9.39 7.45
CA HIS A 233 -8.68 8.43 8.56
C HIS A 233 -9.30 7.08 8.16
N GLN A 234 -10.38 7.10 7.38
CA GLN A 234 -10.99 5.89 6.81
C GLN A 234 -10.04 5.19 5.85
N LEU A 235 -9.39 5.94 4.95
CA LEU A 235 -8.37 5.40 4.06
C LEU A 235 -7.20 4.80 4.84
N ALA A 236 -6.71 5.48 5.88
CA ALA A 236 -5.64 4.95 6.74
C ALA A 236 -6.06 3.63 7.39
N SER A 237 -7.30 3.53 7.87
CA SER A 237 -7.87 2.27 8.37
C SER A 237 -7.82 1.17 7.32
N LEU A 238 -8.38 1.43 6.12
CA LEU A 238 -8.41 0.47 5.02
C LEU A 238 -7.02 -0.05 4.65
N TYR A 239 -6.02 0.82 4.53
CA TYR A 239 -4.68 0.38 4.14
C TYR A 239 -3.85 -0.21 5.28
N LEU A 240 -4.20 0.04 6.53
CA LEU A 240 -3.55 -0.60 7.68
C LEU A 240 -4.16 -1.97 7.99
N THR A 241 -5.46 -2.15 7.75
CA THR A 241 -6.19 -3.33 8.22
C THR A 241 -7.00 -4.08 7.18
N GLY A 242 -7.35 -3.50 6.03
CA GLY A 242 -8.36 -4.06 5.10
C GLY A 242 -9.80 -3.58 5.40
N ARG A 243 -10.02 -2.95 6.57
CA ARG A 243 -11.36 -2.56 7.03
C ARG A 243 -11.53 -1.08 7.32
N MET A 244 -12.74 -0.61 7.08
CA MET A 244 -13.23 0.68 7.54
C MET A 244 -13.37 0.73 9.08
N PRO A 245 -13.40 1.93 9.69
CA PRO A 245 -13.72 2.08 11.11
C PRO A 245 -15.09 1.48 11.51
N CYS A 246 -16.04 1.41 10.57
CA CYS A 246 -17.35 0.76 10.79
C CYS A 246 -17.30 -0.77 10.69
N GLY A 247 -16.13 -1.38 10.54
CA GLY A 247 -15.94 -2.82 10.45
C GLY A 247 -16.14 -3.40 9.05
N ILE A 248 -16.63 -2.60 8.08
CA ILE A 248 -16.79 -3.07 6.70
C ILE A 248 -15.41 -3.45 6.13
N ASN A 249 -15.31 -4.68 5.64
CA ASN A 249 -14.19 -5.22 4.89
C ASN A 249 -14.35 -4.87 3.42
N TYR A 250 -13.27 -4.49 2.75
CA TYR A 250 -13.22 -4.29 1.31
C TYR A 250 -12.01 -5.03 0.76
N ASN A 251 -12.03 -5.35 -0.53
CA ASN A 251 -10.81 -5.79 -1.21
C ASN A 251 -9.88 -4.59 -1.37
N VAL A 252 -8.89 -4.45 -0.49
CA VAL A 252 -8.00 -3.29 -0.49
C VAL A 252 -6.74 -3.62 -1.25
N GLY A 253 -6.71 -3.23 -2.53
CA GLY A 253 -5.60 -3.49 -3.43
C GLY A 253 -4.32 -2.74 -3.07
N THR A 254 -3.20 -3.45 -3.00
CA THR A 254 -1.89 -2.84 -2.69
C THR A 254 -0.79 -3.28 -3.64
N ARG A 255 0.12 -2.34 -3.88
CA ARG A 255 1.41 -2.60 -4.54
C ARG A 255 2.45 -3.04 -3.51
N HIS A 256 3.51 -3.70 -3.95
CA HIS A 256 4.68 -3.94 -3.10
C HIS A 256 5.32 -2.62 -2.60
N SER A 257 6.10 -2.68 -1.52
CA SER A 257 6.69 -1.50 -0.84
C SER A 257 7.70 -0.70 -1.68
N GLY A 258 8.17 -1.26 -2.81
CA GLY A 258 9.02 -0.57 -3.78
C GLY A 258 8.24 0.32 -4.78
N SER A 259 6.92 0.37 -4.69
CA SER A 259 6.08 1.19 -5.57
C SER A 259 6.02 2.64 -5.09
N GLY A 260 6.40 3.59 -5.94
CA GLY A 260 6.27 5.00 -5.60
C GLY A 260 4.84 5.50 -5.56
N THR A 261 3.94 4.91 -6.35
CA THR A 261 2.49 5.15 -6.22
C THR A 261 1.98 4.79 -4.83
N ARG A 262 2.43 3.66 -4.26
CA ARG A 262 2.09 3.27 -2.87
C ARG A 262 2.62 4.31 -1.91
N ASN A 263 3.90 4.66 -2.02
CA ASN A 263 4.56 5.53 -1.04
C ASN A 263 3.97 6.95 -1.07
N ALA A 264 3.62 7.47 -2.25
CA ALA A 264 2.90 8.73 -2.41
C ALA A 264 1.54 8.70 -1.72
N CYS A 265 0.72 7.68 -1.99
CA CYS A 265 -0.62 7.55 -1.41
C CYS A 265 -0.59 7.35 0.10
N MET A 266 0.25 6.43 0.60
CA MET A 266 0.33 6.11 2.04
C MET A 266 0.86 7.31 2.84
N SER A 267 1.95 7.91 2.39
CA SER A 267 2.54 9.06 3.09
C SER A 267 1.57 10.26 3.11
N SER A 268 0.80 10.47 2.04
CA SER A 268 -0.21 11.54 1.97
C SER A 268 -1.35 11.38 2.97
N ILE A 269 -1.68 10.14 3.38
CA ILE A 269 -2.70 9.84 4.39
C ILE A 269 -2.13 9.60 5.80
N GLY A 270 -0.81 9.77 5.97
CA GLY A 270 -0.13 9.64 7.25
C GLY A 270 0.17 8.20 7.67
N VAL A 271 0.20 7.29 6.71
CA VAL A 271 0.59 5.89 6.91
C VAL A 271 2.04 5.72 6.44
N ASP A 272 2.87 5.11 7.30
CA ASP A 272 4.18 4.61 6.90
C ASP A 272 3.99 3.61 5.75
N PRO A 273 4.60 3.81 4.58
CA PRO A 273 4.35 2.96 3.43
C PRO A 273 4.61 1.48 3.69
N SER A 274 5.53 1.10 4.58
CA SER A 274 5.79 -0.30 4.95
C SER A 274 4.62 -0.95 5.71
N TRP A 275 3.70 -0.15 6.25
CA TRP A 275 2.49 -0.61 6.93
C TRP A 275 1.23 -0.59 6.04
N GLY A 276 1.28 0.10 4.90
CA GLY A 276 0.18 0.20 3.92
C GLY A 276 -0.05 -1.10 3.14
N ARG A 277 -0.64 -2.10 3.80
CA ARG A 277 -0.72 -3.49 3.34
C ARG A 277 -2.10 -3.90 2.80
N GLY A 278 -3.17 -3.23 3.20
CA GLY A 278 -4.54 -3.67 2.91
C GLY A 278 -4.79 -5.06 3.53
N ASP A 279 -5.32 -5.99 2.73
CA ASP A 279 -5.55 -7.38 3.15
C ASP A 279 -4.26 -8.23 3.24
N ASN A 280 -3.17 -7.71 2.66
CA ASN A 280 -1.82 -8.27 2.78
C ASN A 280 -1.68 -9.74 2.32
N LEU A 281 -2.34 -10.11 1.22
CA LEU A 281 -2.32 -11.45 0.62
C LEU A 281 -1.12 -11.65 -0.33
N GLY A 282 -0.61 -12.88 -0.39
CA GLY A 282 0.31 -13.39 -1.40
C GLY A 282 1.74 -12.87 -1.36
N GLU A 283 2.62 -13.56 -2.11
CA GLU A 283 3.96 -13.07 -2.42
C GLU A 283 3.90 -11.89 -3.40
N THR A 284 5.03 -11.23 -3.62
CA THR A 284 5.13 -10.18 -4.63
C THR A 284 4.79 -10.73 -6.02
N GLY A 285 3.71 -10.23 -6.63
CA GLY A 285 3.10 -10.83 -7.82
C GLY A 285 3.12 -9.96 -9.08
N LYS A 286 3.27 -10.61 -10.25
CA LYS A 286 3.04 -10.07 -11.60
C LYS A 286 2.55 -11.20 -12.50
N GLY A 287 1.51 -10.98 -13.30
CA GLY A 287 1.02 -11.97 -14.26
C GLY A 287 -0.45 -11.75 -14.60
N THR A 288 -0.87 -12.15 -15.80
CA THR A 288 -2.26 -12.03 -16.27
C THR A 288 -3.20 -12.92 -15.46
N GLU A 289 -2.71 -14.07 -14.97
CA GLU A 289 -3.43 -14.99 -14.10
C GLU A 289 -3.85 -14.37 -12.76
N LYS A 290 -3.18 -13.27 -12.35
CA LYS A 290 -3.51 -12.52 -11.13
C LYS A 290 -4.50 -11.38 -11.39
N GLU A 291 -4.64 -10.96 -12.65
CA GLU A 291 -5.45 -9.82 -13.07
C GLU A 291 -6.93 -10.19 -13.22
N ILE A 292 -7.21 -11.43 -13.59
CA ILE A 292 -8.55 -11.97 -13.86
C ILE A 292 -9.09 -12.62 -12.59
N LEU A 293 -10.42 -12.59 -12.37
CA LEU A 293 -11.04 -13.31 -11.26
C LEU A 293 -10.85 -14.82 -11.45
N GLY A 294 -10.56 -15.55 -10.39
CA GLY A 294 -10.20 -16.97 -10.48
C GLY A 294 -9.33 -17.44 -9.31
N PRO A 295 -8.91 -18.72 -9.31
CA PRO A 295 -8.13 -19.31 -8.21
C PRO A 295 -6.76 -18.66 -7.98
N ASN A 296 -6.21 -17.98 -8.99
CA ASN A 296 -4.92 -17.31 -8.94
C ASN A 296 -5.03 -15.79 -8.75
N HIS A 297 -6.26 -15.25 -8.62
CA HIS A 297 -6.52 -13.82 -8.47
C HIS A 297 -5.77 -13.28 -7.26
N GLN A 298 -5.15 -12.10 -7.41
CA GLN A 298 -4.41 -11.46 -6.33
C GLN A 298 -4.50 -9.94 -6.45
N ILE A 299 -4.80 -9.29 -5.33
CA ILE A 299 -4.99 -7.83 -5.27
C ILE A 299 -3.90 -7.09 -4.46
N ASN A 300 -3.11 -7.81 -3.67
CA ASN A 300 -2.05 -7.24 -2.82
C ASN A 300 -0.65 -7.58 -3.31
N ASN A 301 0.34 -6.83 -2.83
CA ASN A 301 1.76 -7.03 -3.15
C ASN A 301 2.05 -7.02 -4.67
N ILE A 302 1.25 -6.29 -5.44
CA ILE A 302 1.35 -6.25 -6.90
C ILE A 302 2.55 -5.39 -7.34
N THR A 303 3.32 -5.88 -8.29
CA THR A 303 4.55 -5.22 -8.78
C THR A 303 4.31 -4.07 -9.75
N SER A 304 3.16 -4.00 -10.42
CA SER A 304 2.90 -3.03 -11.50
C SER A 304 1.58 -2.26 -11.33
N SER A 305 1.57 -0.97 -11.72
CA SER A 305 0.35 -0.15 -11.76
C SER A 305 -0.65 -0.62 -12.81
N SER A 306 -0.17 -1.31 -13.87
CA SER A 306 -1.03 -1.86 -14.92
C SER A 306 -1.77 -3.09 -14.40
N THR A 307 -1.05 -4.03 -13.80
CA THR A 307 -1.63 -5.23 -13.18
C THR A 307 -2.64 -4.85 -12.09
N LEU A 308 -2.31 -3.94 -11.15
CA LEU A 308 -3.27 -3.53 -10.12
C LEU A 308 -4.53 -2.86 -10.71
N ARG A 309 -4.38 -2.10 -11.79
CA ARG A 309 -5.53 -1.52 -12.53
C ARG A 309 -6.41 -2.62 -13.13
N ASP A 310 -5.80 -3.64 -13.70
CA ASP A 310 -6.51 -4.73 -14.38
C ASP A 310 -7.19 -5.64 -13.34
N CYS A 311 -6.53 -5.93 -12.20
CA CYS A 311 -7.16 -6.54 -11.01
C CYS A 311 -8.40 -5.74 -10.57
N HIS A 312 -8.30 -4.41 -10.44
CA HIS A 312 -9.42 -3.58 -10.03
C HIS A 312 -10.55 -3.57 -11.05
N ARG A 313 -10.25 -3.55 -12.35
CA ARG A 313 -11.29 -3.66 -13.38
C ARG A 313 -12.09 -4.95 -13.26
N ASN A 314 -11.44 -6.03 -12.81
CA ASN A 314 -12.09 -7.32 -12.65
C ASN A 314 -12.70 -7.51 -11.24
N ASN A 315 -12.28 -6.77 -10.22
CA ASN A 315 -12.85 -6.91 -8.87
C ASN A 315 -13.90 -5.81 -8.56
N ARG A 316 -15.16 -6.21 -8.41
CA ARG A 316 -16.29 -5.29 -8.17
C ARG A 316 -16.37 -4.78 -6.74
N PHE A 317 -15.65 -5.36 -5.79
CA PHE A 317 -15.69 -4.97 -4.38
C PHE A 317 -14.38 -4.35 -3.88
N MET A 318 -13.67 -3.69 -4.79
CA MET A 318 -12.29 -3.25 -4.55
C MET A 318 -12.15 -1.75 -4.33
N VAL A 319 -11.20 -1.40 -3.45
CA VAL A 319 -10.63 -0.07 -3.28
C VAL A 319 -9.14 -0.15 -3.55
N SER A 320 -8.60 0.76 -4.35
CA SER A 320 -7.15 0.84 -4.61
C SER A 320 -6.72 2.28 -4.89
N TYR A 321 -5.57 2.48 -5.51
CA TYR A 321 -5.04 3.78 -5.88
C TYR A 321 -4.36 3.76 -7.25
N GLN A 322 -4.32 4.91 -7.92
CA GLN A 322 -3.66 5.06 -9.21
C GLN A 322 -3.11 6.48 -9.42
N SER A 323 -2.13 6.61 -10.33
CA SER A 323 -1.77 7.92 -10.89
C SER A 323 -2.96 8.53 -11.63
N LEU A 324 -3.19 9.83 -11.43
CA LEU A 324 -4.31 10.50 -12.08
C LEU A 324 -4.04 10.73 -13.57
N TYR A 325 -2.80 11.09 -13.92
CA TYR A 325 -2.38 11.35 -15.29
C TYR A 325 -1.71 10.14 -15.96
N GLY A 326 -1.62 10.22 -17.30
CA GLY A 326 -1.17 9.13 -18.17
C GLY A 326 -2.30 8.23 -18.68
N SER A 327 -1.94 7.15 -19.39
CA SER A 327 -2.90 6.20 -19.99
C SER A 327 -3.69 5.37 -18.98
N LYS A 328 -3.39 5.50 -17.69
CA LYS A 328 -3.87 4.62 -16.61
C LYS A 328 -4.89 5.26 -15.66
N GLY A 329 -4.95 6.59 -15.56
CA GLY A 329 -5.81 7.32 -14.62
C GLY A 329 -7.11 7.82 -15.24
N VAL A 330 -7.19 9.13 -15.51
CA VAL A 330 -8.39 9.81 -16.07
C VAL A 330 -9.03 9.06 -17.25
N PRO A 331 -8.29 8.56 -18.27
CA PRO A 331 -8.92 7.82 -19.37
C PRO A 331 -9.71 6.59 -18.92
N LYS A 332 -9.25 5.89 -17.87
CA LYS A 332 -9.89 4.68 -17.35
C LYS A 332 -11.06 4.99 -16.42
N ILE A 333 -10.94 6.03 -15.60
CA ILE A 333 -12.04 6.55 -14.79
C ILE A 333 -13.19 7.03 -15.69
N ASN A 334 -12.86 7.83 -16.70
CA ASN A 334 -13.85 8.34 -17.68
C ASN A 334 -14.36 7.24 -18.64
N SER A 335 -13.76 6.04 -18.63
CA SER A 335 -14.29 4.86 -19.35
C SER A 335 -15.15 3.95 -18.46
N GLY A 336 -15.34 4.30 -17.19
CA GLY A 336 -16.15 3.53 -16.25
C GLY A 336 -15.51 2.26 -15.72
N TRP A 337 -14.17 2.15 -15.71
CA TRP A 337 -13.50 0.99 -15.10
C TRP A 337 -13.66 0.99 -13.58
N TYR A 338 -13.58 2.17 -12.97
CA TYR A 338 -13.74 2.44 -11.55
C TYR A 338 -13.96 3.95 -11.38
N GLU A 339 -14.33 4.37 -10.18
CA GLU A 339 -14.57 5.77 -9.83
C GLU A 339 -13.42 6.32 -8.98
N CYS A 340 -13.09 7.60 -9.15
CA CYS A 340 -12.25 8.31 -8.20
C CYS A 340 -13.06 8.63 -6.94
N LEU A 341 -12.51 8.39 -5.75
CA LEU A 341 -13.15 8.77 -4.49
C LEU A 341 -12.96 10.26 -4.19
N ASN A 342 -13.95 10.86 -3.54
CA ASN A 342 -13.82 12.19 -2.95
C ASN A 342 -13.19 12.03 -1.56
N VAL A 343 -12.15 12.80 -1.28
CA VAL A 343 -11.36 12.65 -0.05
C VAL A 343 -11.52 13.86 0.85
N SER A 344 -11.70 13.61 2.14
CA SER A 344 -11.65 14.65 3.17
C SER A 344 -10.33 14.61 3.94
N PHE A 345 -9.63 15.74 3.91
CA PHE A 345 -8.40 15.99 4.66
C PHE A 345 -8.64 16.67 6.02
N ASP A 346 -9.90 17.00 6.34
CA ASP A 346 -10.30 17.80 7.51
C ASP A 346 -11.29 17.08 8.45
N CYS A 347 -11.22 15.75 8.46
CA CYS A 347 -12.07 14.85 9.25
C CYS A 347 -13.56 14.92 8.89
N GLY A 348 -13.86 14.98 7.59
CA GLY A 348 -15.20 14.86 7.01
C GLY A 348 -15.97 16.19 6.88
N LYS A 349 -15.32 17.35 7.06
CA LYS A 349 -16.01 18.65 6.91
C LYS A 349 -16.14 19.05 5.44
N THR A 350 -15.12 18.75 4.64
CA THR A 350 -15.08 19.02 3.21
C THR A 350 -14.54 17.80 2.49
N TYR A 351 -15.24 17.36 1.44
CA TYR A 351 -14.79 16.31 0.53
C TYR A 351 -14.41 16.96 -0.79
N VAL A 352 -13.26 16.57 -1.32
CA VAL A 352 -12.70 17.12 -2.54
C VAL A 352 -12.36 15.99 -3.49
N ARG A 353 -12.64 16.19 -4.78
CA ARG A 353 -12.21 15.32 -5.88
C ARG A 353 -11.08 16.03 -6.64
N PRO A 354 -10.11 15.31 -7.24
CA PRO A 354 -9.12 15.96 -8.08
C PRO A 354 -9.81 16.73 -9.21
N GLU A 355 -9.28 17.90 -9.54
CA GLU A 355 -9.79 18.78 -10.61
C GLU A 355 -11.13 19.47 -10.33
N ASP A 356 -11.65 19.35 -9.10
CA ASP A 356 -12.80 20.16 -8.67
C ASP A 356 -12.46 21.65 -8.80
N THR A 357 -13.45 22.42 -9.26
CA THR A 357 -13.34 23.87 -9.40
C THR A 357 -13.32 24.54 -8.02
N VAL A 358 -12.30 25.33 -7.76
CA VAL A 358 -12.13 26.18 -6.59
C VAL A 358 -12.80 27.54 -6.83
N SER A 359 -13.47 28.07 -5.81
CA SER A 359 -14.07 29.41 -5.88
C SER A 359 -12.97 30.47 -5.98
N LEU A 360 -13.18 31.49 -6.82
CA LEU A 360 -12.23 32.62 -6.95
C LEU A 360 -11.89 33.26 -5.61
N ASN A 361 -12.86 33.39 -4.70
CA ASN A 361 -12.65 33.99 -3.37
C ASN A 361 -11.72 33.17 -2.45
N GLU A 362 -11.39 31.94 -2.84
CA GLU A 362 -10.48 31.03 -2.11
C GLU A 362 -9.07 31.01 -2.73
N ILE A 363 -8.89 31.67 -3.88
CA ILE A 363 -7.61 31.87 -4.55
C ILE A 363 -7.02 33.21 -4.05
N PRO A 364 -5.74 33.27 -3.63
CA PRO A 364 -5.14 34.51 -3.17
C PRO A 364 -5.21 35.65 -4.20
N ASP A 365 -5.49 36.89 -3.77
CA ASP A 365 -5.67 38.08 -4.63
C ASP A 365 -4.54 38.31 -5.68
N PHE A 366 -3.30 37.92 -5.38
CA PHE A 366 -2.18 38.08 -6.32
C PHE A 366 -2.25 37.10 -7.50
N ALA A 367 -2.92 35.96 -7.32
CA ALA A 367 -3.17 34.98 -8.36
C ALA A 367 -4.44 35.31 -9.17
N GLU A 368 -5.42 36.02 -8.60
CA GLU A 368 -6.61 36.49 -9.32
C GLU A 368 -6.27 37.37 -10.54
N ALA A 369 -5.14 38.08 -10.51
CA ALA A 369 -4.67 38.92 -11.62
C ALA A 369 -4.37 38.14 -12.92
N TYR A 370 -4.26 36.81 -12.83
CA TYR A 370 -4.02 35.90 -13.96
C TYR A 370 -5.31 35.22 -14.47
N ASN A 371 -6.48 35.54 -13.90
CA ASN A 371 -7.75 35.09 -14.44
C ASN A 371 -8.12 35.93 -15.68
N ASP A 372 -7.69 35.47 -16.85
CA ASP A 372 -7.96 36.13 -18.13
C ASP A 372 -9.34 35.78 -18.74
N GLY A 373 -10.11 34.92 -18.08
CA GLY A 373 -11.42 34.44 -18.55
C GLY A 373 -11.36 33.49 -19.75
N GLU A 374 -10.16 33.17 -20.25
CA GLU A 374 -9.92 32.23 -21.36
C GLU A 374 -9.37 30.87 -20.85
N HIS A 375 -8.82 30.80 -19.63
CA HIS A 375 -8.23 29.58 -19.04
C HIS A 375 -8.95 29.08 -17.77
N PRO A 376 -10.06 28.32 -17.89
CA PRO A 376 -10.83 27.80 -16.74
C PRO A 376 -10.07 26.76 -15.89
N TRP A 377 -9.01 26.14 -16.43
CA TRP A 377 -8.19 25.11 -15.75
C TRP A 377 -7.41 25.65 -14.55
N PHE A 378 -7.20 26.97 -14.49
CA PHE A 378 -6.56 27.65 -13.37
C PHE A 378 -7.35 27.48 -12.06
N GLN A 379 -8.62 27.08 -12.11
CA GLN A 379 -9.45 26.88 -10.92
C GLN A 379 -9.42 25.44 -10.39
N SER A 380 -8.57 24.55 -10.90
CA SER A 380 -8.46 23.18 -10.37
C SER A 380 -7.86 23.16 -8.96
N ASN A 381 -8.49 22.43 -8.04
CA ASN A 381 -8.02 22.27 -6.67
C ASN A 381 -6.68 21.53 -6.51
N ILE A 382 -6.15 20.94 -7.59
CA ILE A 382 -4.81 20.35 -7.63
C ILE A 382 -3.75 21.46 -7.50
N PHE A 383 -3.96 22.59 -8.15
CA PHE A 383 -2.99 23.70 -8.12
C PHE A 383 -3.11 24.56 -6.87
N TRP A 384 -4.23 24.46 -6.16
CA TRP A 384 -4.55 25.23 -4.96
C TRP A 384 -4.74 24.33 -3.75
N PRO A 385 -3.68 23.64 -3.27
CA PRO A 385 -3.78 22.86 -2.05
C PRO A 385 -3.91 23.77 -0.83
N ASN A 386 -5.09 24.35 -0.58
CA ASN A 386 -5.39 25.03 0.67
C ASN A 386 -5.96 24.03 1.69
N ALA A 387 -6.00 24.45 2.97
CA ALA A 387 -6.39 23.61 4.10
C ALA A 387 -7.83 23.05 4.04
N SER A 388 -8.69 23.56 3.16
CA SER A 388 -10.12 23.23 3.13
C SER A 388 -10.58 22.54 1.84
N ASN A 389 -10.07 22.92 0.66
CA ASN A 389 -10.62 22.47 -0.63
C ASN A 389 -9.57 21.86 -1.60
N GLY A 390 -8.31 21.87 -1.20
CA GLY A 390 -7.19 21.47 -2.03
C GLY A 390 -6.97 19.97 -2.12
N TRP A 391 -6.68 19.45 -3.32
CA TRP A 391 -6.26 18.06 -3.50
C TRP A 391 -4.84 17.87 -2.96
N ARG A 392 -4.65 16.89 -2.06
CA ARG A 392 -3.40 16.72 -1.31
C ARG A 392 -2.77 15.32 -1.40
N ILE A 393 -3.22 14.49 -2.34
CA ILE A 393 -2.62 13.17 -2.56
C ILE A 393 -1.75 13.26 -3.81
N GLY A 394 -0.44 13.17 -3.62
CA GLY A 394 0.53 13.44 -4.67
C GLY A 394 1.96 13.10 -4.25
N GLY A 395 2.87 13.14 -5.22
CA GLY A 395 4.30 12.89 -5.02
C GLY A 395 5.13 13.88 -5.81
N SER A 396 6.21 14.39 -5.19
CA SER A 396 7.26 15.12 -5.91
C SER A 396 8.13 14.10 -6.62
N GLU A 397 8.04 14.08 -7.94
CA GLU A 397 8.90 13.25 -8.78
C GLU A 397 10.32 13.84 -8.74
N THR A 398 11.29 12.98 -8.43
CA THR A 398 12.68 13.40 -8.21
C THR A 398 13.65 12.50 -8.97
N PHE A 399 14.77 13.09 -9.37
CA PHE A 399 15.93 12.35 -9.83
C PHE A 399 16.89 12.28 -8.65
N ALA A 400 17.16 11.08 -8.15
CA ALA A 400 18.04 10.83 -7.03
C ALA A 400 19.44 10.44 -7.53
N SER A 401 20.47 11.15 -7.11
CA SER A 401 21.87 10.87 -7.47
C SER A 401 22.74 10.69 -6.24
N VAL A 402 23.80 9.89 -6.36
CA VAL A 402 24.86 9.87 -5.33
C VAL A 402 25.89 10.96 -5.66
N GLY A 403 26.03 11.92 -4.75
CA GLY A 403 26.78 13.15 -4.98
C GLY A 403 25.96 14.23 -5.69
N ASP A 404 26.39 15.49 -5.52
CA ASP A 404 25.72 16.67 -6.07
C ASP A 404 26.28 17.03 -7.45
N PRO A 405 25.47 17.03 -8.53
CA PRO A 405 25.86 17.59 -9.84
C PRO A 405 26.55 18.96 -9.76
N TYR A 406 26.11 19.87 -8.90
CA TYR A 406 26.68 21.23 -8.79
C TYR A 406 28.01 21.30 -8.02
N ALA A 407 28.44 20.19 -7.41
CA ALA A 407 29.74 20.01 -6.76
C ALA A 407 30.72 19.18 -7.62
N THR A 408 30.33 18.83 -8.84
CA THR A 408 31.11 17.99 -9.74
C THR A 408 32.02 18.86 -10.61
N ASP A 409 33.26 18.43 -10.80
CA ASP A 409 34.15 19.05 -11.79
C ASP A 409 33.55 18.85 -13.19
N LEU A 410 32.88 19.87 -13.72
CA LEU A 410 32.27 19.85 -15.05
C LEU A 410 33.30 20.18 -16.14
N PRO A 411 32.99 19.93 -17.43
CA PRO A 411 33.79 20.45 -18.53
C PRO A 411 33.99 21.97 -18.44
N ALA A 412 35.19 22.46 -18.81
CA ALA A 412 35.61 23.85 -18.61
C ALA A 412 34.67 24.91 -19.20
N HIS A 413 33.88 24.57 -20.22
CA HIS A 413 32.91 25.48 -20.83
C HIS A 413 31.60 25.59 -20.03
N LEU A 414 31.37 24.70 -19.07
CA LEU A 414 30.25 24.69 -18.13
C LEU A 414 30.65 25.16 -16.71
N ASP A 415 31.88 25.64 -16.52
CA ASP A 415 32.40 26.18 -15.23
C ASP A 415 31.50 27.27 -14.62
N GLU A 416 30.62 27.90 -15.41
CA GLU A 416 29.67 28.91 -14.93
C GLU A 416 28.56 28.35 -14.01
N TYR A 417 28.32 27.04 -14.04
CA TYR A 417 27.28 26.38 -13.26
C TYR A 417 27.80 25.74 -11.97
N GLU A 418 29.11 25.59 -11.78
CA GLU A 418 29.70 25.03 -10.55
C GLU A 418 29.53 26.01 -9.36
N THR A 419 28.67 25.66 -8.39
CA THR A 419 28.30 26.59 -7.31
C THR A 419 28.11 25.96 -5.93
N ALA A 420 28.23 24.63 -5.80
CA ALA A 420 28.08 23.98 -4.51
C ALA A 420 29.27 24.31 -3.59
N THR A 421 28.99 24.35 -2.28
CA THR A 421 30.00 24.76 -1.26
C THR A 421 30.75 23.58 -0.63
N HIS A 422 30.41 22.34 -1.02
CA HIS A 422 31.05 21.11 -0.58
C HIS A 422 31.73 20.38 -1.75
N GLY A 423 32.65 19.46 -1.45
CA GLY A 423 33.47 18.75 -2.45
C GLY A 423 32.97 17.35 -2.80
N PHE A 424 31.66 17.11 -2.78
CA PHE A 424 31.05 15.78 -2.95
C PHE A 424 30.22 15.72 -4.24
N GLY A 425 30.91 15.79 -5.37
CA GLY A 425 30.29 15.67 -6.70
C GLY A 425 29.91 14.24 -7.08
N MET A 426 29.10 14.10 -8.13
CA MET A 426 28.79 12.81 -8.75
C MET A 426 30.07 12.17 -9.31
N ARG A 427 30.11 10.84 -9.29
CA ARG A 427 31.25 10.06 -9.84
C ARG A 427 31.37 10.18 -11.35
N ASN A 428 30.25 10.31 -12.05
CA ASN A 428 30.15 10.43 -13.50
C ASN A 428 29.91 11.90 -13.89
N GLN A 429 30.90 12.51 -14.56
CA GLN A 429 30.85 13.91 -14.98
C GLN A 429 29.78 14.16 -16.07
N ASP A 430 29.54 13.19 -16.95
CA ASP A 430 28.52 13.31 -18.00
C ASP A 430 27.11 13.23 -17.40
N ALA A 431 26.90 12.38 -16.40
CA ALA A 431 25.64 12.34 -15.65
C ALA A 431 25.41 13.65 -14.86
N ALA A 432 26.47 14.25 -14.30
CA ALA A 432 26.36 15.56 -13.65
C ALA A 432 25.99 16.66 -14.66
N ALA A 433 26.64 16.71 -15.82
CA ALA A 433 26.32 17.66 -16.88
C ALA A 433 24.87 17.48 -17.39
N TYR A 434 24.40 16.23 -17.52
CA TYR A 434 23.01 15.92 -17.84
C TYR A 434 22.04 16.51 -16.81
N MET A 435 22.30 16.26 -15.53
CA MET A 435 21.48 16.76 -14.44
C MET A 435 21.43 18.30 -14.43
N VAL A 436 22.58 18.97 -14.61
CA VAL A 436 22.63 20.44 -14.68
C VAL A 436 21.84 20.96 -15.88
N ASN A 437 21.99 20.35 -17.07
CA ASN A 437 21.21 20.71 -18.27
C ASN A 437 19.69 20.63 -18.01
N LEU A 438 19.24 19.57 -17.35
CA LEU A 438 17.83 19.38 -16.98
C LEU A 438 17.36 20.41 -15.95
N ILE A 439 18.11 20.62 -14.86
CA ILE A 439 17.74 21.51 -13.75
C ILE A 439 17.70 22.98 -14.21
N GLU A 440 18.72 23.44 -14.95
CA GLU A 440 18.73 24.81 -15.49
C GLU A 440 17.63 25.01 -16.53
N SER A 441 17.30 23.99 -17.34
CA SER A 441 16.16 24.04 -18.25
C SER A 441 14.83 24.20 -17.52
N ILE A 442 14.62 23.44 -16.44
CA ILE A 442 13.42 23.58 -15.60
C ILE A 442 13.36 24.99 -15.01
N LYS A 443 14.47 25.48 -14.44
CA LYS A 443 14.55 26.81 -13.83
C LYS A 443 14.21 27.92 -14.83
N ASP A 444 14.71 27.86 -16.05
CA ASP A 444 14.36 28.88 -17.06
C ASP A 444 12.90 28.79 -17.51
N VAL A 445 12.30 27.60 -17.55
CA VAL A 445 10.84 27.45 -17.75
C VAL A 445 10.06 28.00 -16.56
N GLN A 446 10.55 27.84 -15.34
CA GLN A 446 9.96 28.45 -14.14
C GLN A 446 10.07 29.97 -14.14
N GLU A 447 11.11 30.56 -14.72
CA GLU A 447 11.27 32.01 -14.79
C GLU A 447 10.54 32.63 -15.98
N LEU A 448 10.57 31.98 -17.15
CA LEU A 448 10.12 32.55 -18.42
C LEU A 448 8.76 32.02 -18.90
N GLY A 449 8.28 30.90 -18.33
CA GLY A 449 7.12 30.17 -18.82
C GLY A 449 7.38 29.46 -20.16
N PRO A 450 6.38 28.74 -20.71
CA PRO A 450 6.50 28.10 -22.03
C PRO A 450 6.54 29.17 -23.12
N SER A 451 7.75 29.58 -23.48
CA SER A 451 8.00 30.66 -24.43
C SER A 451 8.90 30.18 -25.58
N PRO A 452 9.08 30.97 -26.66
CA PRO A 452 10.09 30.64 -27.67
C PRO A 452 11.49 30.44 -27.09
N ALA A 453 11.83 31.08 -25.96
CA ALA A 453 13.14 30.95 -25.32
C ALA A 453 13.37 29.60 -24.63
N THR A 454 12.30 28.88 -24.30
CA THR A 454 12.36 27.57 -23.64
C THR A 454 11.84 26.46 -24.56
N ALA A 455 11.60 26.78 -25.84
CA ALA A 455 11.06 25.85 -26.81
C ALA A 455 12.02 24.67 -27.03
N GLY A 456 11.49 23.45 -27.10
CA GLY A 456 12.30 22.25 -27.35
C GLY A 456 13.04 21.71 -26.12
N SER A 457 13.09 22.48 -25.03
CA SER A 457 13.90 22.16 -23.85
C SER A 457 13.35 21.00 -22.99
N PRO A 458 14.21 20.29 -22.24
CA PRO A 458 13.78 19.26 -21.30
C PRO A 458 12.73 19.75 -20.30
N GLY A 459 12.94 20.95 -19.74
CA GLY A 459 12.02 21.58 -18.79
C GLY A 459 10.67 21.91 -19.41
N GLN A 460 10.61 22.29 -20.69
CA GLN A 460 9.33 22.55 -21.36
C GLN A 460 8.55 21.26 -21.58
N ALA A 461 9.23 20.18 -21.96
CA ALA A 461 8.60 18.88 -22.10
C ALA A 461 7.99 18.43 -20.76
N LEU A 462 8.74 18.59 -19.67
CA LEU A 462 8.22 18.34 -18.31
C LEU A 462 7.01 19.20 -17.98
N ALA A 463 7.07 20.52 -18.21
CA ALA A 463 5.92 21.41 -17.99
C ALA A 463 4.67 21.03 -18.81
N SER A 464 4.84 20.35 -19.94
CA SER A 464 3.74 19.94 -20.82
C SER A 464 3.10 18.60 -20.46
N LYS A 465 3.76 17.79 -19.62
CA LYS A 465 3.34 16.40 -19.32
C LYS A 465 3.26 16.10 -17.82
N ALA A 466 3.95 16.88 -16.98
CA ALA A 466 3.92 16.84 -15.52
C ALA A 466 3.66 18.24 -14.95
N ILE A 467 3.20 18.32 -13.70
CA ILE A 467 3.04 19.61 -13.02
C ILE A 467 4.41 19.98 -12.45
N LEU A 468 5.10 20.98 -12.99
CA LEU A 468 6.33 21.47 -12.37
C LEU A 468 6.03 21.94 -10.94
N VAL A 469 6.99 21.80 -10.03
CA VAL A 469 6.85 22.22 -8.62
C VAL A 469 6.43 23.68 -8.49
N ALA A 470 6.94 24.56 -9.36
CA ALA A 470 6.52 25.96 -9.40
C ALA A 470 5.08 26.19 -9.90
N GLY A 471 4.47 25.21 -10.59
CA GLY A 471 3.09 25.29 -11.08
C GLY A 471 2.03 24.96 -10.04
N ILE A 472 2.41 24.52 -8.83
CA ILE A 472 1.49 24.21 -7.74
C ILE A 472 1.77 25.13 -6.54
N TYR A 473 0.71 25.63 -5.90
CA TYR A 473 0.83 26.64 -4.86
C TYR A 473 1.41 26.10 -3.53
N GLY A 474 1.30 24.79 -3.29
CA GLY A 474 1.90 24.15 -2.14
C GLY A 474 2.25 22.70 -2.44
N ILE A 475 3.34 22.22 -1.86
CA ILE A 475 3.82 20.85 -2.04
C ILE A 475 3.86 20.11 -0.68
N PRO A 476 3.77 18.77 -0.68
CA PRO A 476 4.02 17.98 0.52
C PRO A 476 5.38 18.30 1.11
N ASN A 477 5.45 18.42 2.44
CA ASN A 477 6.72 18.46 3.15
C ASN A 477 7.41 17.08 3.04
N PRO A 478 8.63 16.97 2.51
CA PRO A 478 9.32 15.69 2.42
C PRO A 478 9.50 14.95 3.75
N ALA A 479 9.65 15.67 4.87
CA ALA A 479 9.77 15.09 6.22
C ALA A 479 8.41 14.83 6.89
N CYS A 480 7.32 15.41 6.38
CA CYS A 480 5.98 15.19 6.90
C CYS A 480 4.96 15.31 5.77
N PRO A 481 4.80 14.30 4.90
CA PRO A 481 4.04 14.44 3.65
C PRO A 481 2.54 14.76 3.82
N THR A 482 1.98 14.59 5.03
CA THR A 482 0.63 15.05 5.38
C THR A 482 0.50 16.56 5.55
N GLN A 483 1.61 17.28 5.66
CA GLN A 483 1.66 18.73 5.78
C GLN A 483 2.09 19.35 4.46
N TYR A 484 1.29 20.28 3.94
CA TYR A 484 1.61 21.03 2.75
C TYR A 484 2.30 22.34 3.11
N VAL A 485 3.44 22.58 2.46
CA VAL A 485 4.19 23.83 2.59
C VAL A 485 3.81 24.71 1.42
N VAL A 486 3.30 25.90 1.73
CA VAL A 486 2.97 26.93 0.76
C VAL A 486 4.16 27.88 0.66
N ASP A 487 4.70 28.03 -0.55
CA ASP A 487 5.73 29.03 -0.85
C ASP A 487 5.28 29.93 -2.01
N PRO A 488 4.71 31.11 -1.72
CA PRO A 488 4.26 32.02 -2.76
C PRO A 488 5.39 32.55 -3.64
N CYS A 489 6.65 32.47 -3.22
CA CYS A 489 7.80 32.92 -4.00
C CYS A 489 8.24 31.89 -5.05
N LEU A 490 7.89 30.61 -4.87
CA LEU A 490 8.17 29.54 -5.83
C LEU A 490 7.03 29.34 -6.84
N TYR A 491 5.84 29.88 -6.58
CA TYR A 491 4.69 29.71 -7.45
C TYR A 491 4.76 30.60 -8.70
N ASN A 492 4.74 29.98 -9.89
CA ASN A 492 4.57 30.63 -11.18
C ASN A 492 3.21 30.29 -11.82
N PRO A 493 2.25 31.23 -11.86
CA PRO A 493 0.94 31.00 -12.45
C PRO A 493 0.94 30.71 -13.95
N ALA A 494 2.01 31.06 -14.67
CA ALA A 494 2.14 30.74 -16.10
C ALA A 494 2.35 29.24 -16.37
N LEU A 495 2.67 28.46 -15.33
CA LEU A 495 2.86 27.01 -15.41
C LEU A 495 1.60 26.22 -15.00
N THR A 496 0.61 26.89 -14.41
CA THR A 496 -0.63 26.27 -13.93
C THR A 496 -1.49 25.76 -15.07
N GLY A 497 -1.89 24.49 -15.02
CA GLY A 497 -2.82 23.89 -15.98
C GLY A 497 -2.22 23.45 -17.33
N LEU A 498 -0.92 23.69 -17.58
CA LEU A 498 -0.25 23.27 -18.82
C LEU A 498 -0.34 21.76 -19.14
N PRO A 499 -0.13 20.83 -18.19
CA PRO A 499 -0.13 19.40 -18.47
C PRO A 499 -1.54 18.77 -18.53
N ILE A 500 -2.57 19.49 -18.08
CA ILE A 500 -3.95 19.01 -18.05
C ILE A 500 -4.59 19.32 -19.41
N GLY A 501 -4.37 18.45 -20.40
CA GLY A 501 -5.13 18.52 -21.65
C GLY A 501 -6.66 18.49 -21.42
N ASN A 502 -7.46 18.90 -22.41
CA ASN A 502 -8.93 19.12 -22.33
C ASN A 502 -9.82 17.98 -21.78
N ALA A 503 -9.30 16.83 -21.39
CA ALA A 503 -10.07 15.73 -20.80
C ALA A 503 -9.95 15.78 -19.28
N GLY A 504 -10.73 16.65 -18.64
CA GLY A 504 -10.83 16.66 -17.18
C GLY A 504 -11.49 15.40 -16.63
N LEU A 505 -11.30 15.16 -15.33
CA LEU A 505 -11.97 14.08 -14.60
C LEU A 505 -13.49 14.28 -14.60
N GLU A 506 -14.24 13.27 -15.04
CA GLU A 506 -15.70 13.35 -15.02
C GLU A 506 -16.26 13.32 -13.59
N PRO A 507 -17.42 13.94 -13.34
CA PRO A 507 -18.10 13.87 -12.04
C PRO A 507 -18.33 12.42 -11.61
N TYR A 508 -18.30 12.17 -10.30
CA TYR A 508 -18.58 10.85 -9.74
C TYR A 508 -19.89 10.29 -10.29
N GLY A 509 -19.83 9.07 -10.79
CA GLY A 509 -21.00 8.34 -11.26
C GLY A 509 -21.47 8.71 -12.66
N SER A 510 -20.68 9.47 -13.42
CA SER A 510 -20.93 9.73 -14.85
C SER A 510 -20.95 8.43 -15.65
N ASN A 511 -20.22 7.41 -15.18
CA ASN A 511 -20.01 6.17 -15.92
C ASN A 511 -20.79 4.93 -15.40
N GLY A 512 -22.00 5.13 -14.84
CA GLY A 512 -22.88 4.02 -14.43
C GLY A 512 -22.20 3.03 -13.48
N TYR A 513 -22.59 1.76 -13.47
CA TYR A 513 -22.22 0.78 -12.43
C TYR A 513 -21.01 -0.11 -12.77
N GLY A 514 -20.10 0.41 -13.59
CA GLY A 514 -18.86 -0.27 -13.95
C GLY A 514 -19.00 -1.31 -15.06
N LEU A 515 -17.86 -1.87 -15.47
CA LEU A 515 -17.78 -2.97 -16.44
C LEU A 515 -18.06 -4.33 -15.77
N LEU A 516 -18.40 -5.32 -16.58
CA LEU A 516 -18.41 -6.71 -16.12
C LEU A 516 -16.96 -7.21 -16.01
N PRO A 517 -16.62 -7.91 -14.90
CA PRO A 517 -15.34 -8.60 -14.77
C PRO A 517 -15.14 -9.65 -15.86
N ASP A 518 -13.88 -9.97 -16.14
CA ASP A 518 -13.53 -11.24 -16.76
C ASP A 518 -13.28 -12.29 -15.67
N ARG A 519 -13.52 -13.58 -15.99
CA ARG A 519 -13.28 -14.71 -15.09
C ARG A 519 -12.51 -15.80 -15.81
N ASP A 520 -11.54 -16.37 -15.11
CA ASP A 520 -10.82 -17.60 -15.43
C ASP A 520 -11.42 -18.75 -14.61
N THR A 521 -11.80 -19.83 -15.29
CA THR A 521 -12.45 -20.98 -14.63
C THR A 521 -11.54 -22.20 -14.43
N ASP A 522 -10.38 -22.25 -15.06
CA ASP A 522 -9.47 -23.40 -14.97
C ASP A 522 -8.06 -23.06 -14.47
N GLY A 523 -7.82 -21.77 -14.20
CA GLY A 523 -6.60 -21.23 -13.60
C GLY A 523 -5.44 -21.15 -14.58
N ASP A 524 -5.69 -21.20 -15.89
CA ASP A 524 -4.64 -21.15 -16.92
C ASP A 524 -4.14 -19.73 -17.23
N GLY A 525 -4.87 -18.70 -16.78
CA GLY A 525 -4.50 -17.30 -16.91
C GLY A 525 -4.58 -16.74 -18.33
N ASP A 526 -5.28 -17.41 -19.26
CA ASP A 526 -5.43 -16.92 -20.63
C ASP A 526 -6.34 -15.67 -20.65
N SER A 527 -5.78 -14.59 -21.23
CA SER A 527 -6.35 -13.24 -21.19
C SER A 527 -7.15 -12.89 -22.44
N ASP A 528 -7.41 -13.86 -23.31
CA ASP A 528 -8.11 -13.68 -24.58
C ASP A 528 -9.65 -13.65 -24.47
N GLY A 529 -10.15 -13.71 -23.24
CA GLY A 529 -11.47 -13.24 -22.82
C GLY A 529 -12.30 -14.34 -22.21
N ALA A 530 -12.69 -14.16 -20.94
CA ALA A 530 -13.63 -14.97 -20.16
C ALA A 530 -13.75 -16.44 -20.62
N ASP A 531 -13.00 -17.35 -19.98
CA ASP A 531 -13.07 -18.79 -20.27
C ASP A 531 -14.49 -19.36 -20.13
N ALA A 532 -15.33 -18.67 -19.33
CA ALA A 532 -16.74 -18.92 -19.26
C ALA A 532 -17.58 -17.62 -19.14
N PRO A 533 -18.73 -17.54 -19.83
CA PRO A 533 -19.72 -16.51 -19.54
C PRO A 533 -20.31 -16.68 -18.14
N TYR A 534 -20.62 -15.56 -17.49
CA TYR A 534 -21.45 -15.57 -16.29
C TYR A 534 -22.86 -16.06 -16.62
N ARG A 535 -23.46 -16.84 -15.72
CA ARG A 535 -24.81 -17.38 -15.93
C ARG A 535 -25.77 -16.85 -14.90
N ASN A 536 -27.01 -16.66 -15.33
CA ASN A 536 -28.08 -16.34 -14.39
C ASN A 536 -28.44 -17.55 -13.52
N LEU A 537 -29.16 -17.32 -12.42
CA LEU A 537 -29.53 -18.38 -11.47
C LEU A 537 -30.39 -19.49 -12.11
N ALA A 538 -31.09 -19.18 -13.20
CA ALA A 538 -31.87 -20.15 -13.97
C ALA A 538 -31.03 -21.00 -14.95
N ASP A 539 -29.74 -20.73 -15.12
CA ASP A 539 -28.85 -21.37 -16.11
C ASP A 539 -29.40 -21.30 -17.55
N THR A 540 -30.12 -20.23 -17.86
CA THR A 540 -30.90 -20.07 -19.12
C THR A 540 -30.27 -19.11 -20.11
N PHE A 541 -29.39 -18.20 -19.65
CA PHE A 541 -28.70 -17.23 -20.50
C PHE A 541 -27.32 -16.87 -19.95
N ASP A 542 -26.40 -16.64 -20.88
CA ASP A 542 -25.05 -16.14 -20.63
C ASP A 542 -25.09 -14.61 -20.52
N VAL A 543 -24.78 -14.08 -19.34
CA VAL A 543 -24.62 -12.65 -19.07
C VAL A 543 -23.34 -12.16 -19.77
N THR A 544 -23.43 -11.94 -21.08
CA THR A 544 -22.35 -11.38 -21.90
C THR A 544 -22.53 -9.87 -22.05
N ALA A 545 -21.52 -9.10 -21.65
CA ALA A 545 -21.36 -7.66 -21.93
C ALA A 545 -22.68 -6.84 -21.90
N ILE A 546 -23.31 -6.74 -20.72
CA ILE A 546 -24.40 -5.78 -20.54
C ILE A 546 -23.79 -4.43 -20.18
N THR A 547 -23.99 -3.43 -21.04
CA THR A 547 -23.72 -2.04 -20.68
C THR A 547 -24.64 -1.64 -19.52
N TRP A 548 -24.07 -1.55 -18.31
CA TRP A 548 -24.45 -0.61 -17.25
C TRP A 548 -25.82 -0.90 -16.64
N ASP A 549 -25.97 -2.13 -16.14
CA ASP A 549 -27.19 -2.59 -15.49
C ASP A 549 -27.23 -2.19 -14.01
N ALA A 550 -28.30 -1.49 -13.62
CA ALA A 550 -28.56 -1.08 -12.24
C ALA A 550 -28.77 -2.25 -11.28
N ASN A 551 -29.03 -3.45 -11.79
CA ASN A 551 -29.07 -4.67 -11.00
C ASN A 551 -27.75 -4.94 -10.27
N TYR A 552 -26.61 -4.48 -10.82
CA TYR A 552 -25.29 -4.66 -10.22
C TYR A 552 -24.77 -3.38 -9.54
N ALA A 553 -25.66 -2.45 -9.17
CA ALA A 553 -25.31 -1.13 -8.67
C ALA A 553 -24.47 -1.12 -7.39
N LEU A 554 -24.83 -1.98 -6.44
CA LEU A 554 -24.19 -2.18 -5.14
C LEU A 554 -23.96 -3.69 -5.00
N GLN A 555 -22.73 -4.14 -4.78
CA GLN A 555 -22.44 -5.57 -4.60
C GLN A 555 -23.04 -6.04 -3.27
N GLY A 556 -23.61 -7.24 -3.21
CA GLY A 556 -24.26 -7.74 -1.99
C GLY A 556 -25.68 -7.25 -1.71
N ASP A 557 -26.14 -6.18 -2.38
CA ASP A 557 -27.52 -5.68 -2.27
C ASP A 557 -28.46 -6.54 -3.15
N ILE A 558 -28.83 -7.71 -2.63
CA ILE A 558 -29.54 -8.76 -3.36
C ILE A 558 -31.00 -8.38 -3.56
N ASP A 559 -31.61 -7.68 -2.60
CA ASP A 559 -33.00 -7.22 -2.69
C ASP A 559 -33.18 -5.90 -3.48
N LYS A 560 -32.07 -5.24 -3.82
CA LYS A 560 -31.96 -4.02 -4.64
C LYS A 560 -32.54 -2.78 -3.96
N ASN A 561 -32.46 -2.70 -2.64
CA ASN A 561 -32.91 -1.56 -1.86
C ASN A 561 -31.80 -0.49 -1.66
N LEU A 562 -30.58 -0.75 -2.14
CA LEU A 562 -29.37 0.08 -2.00
C LEU A 562 -28.85 0.25 -0.57
N ILE A 563 -29.11 -0.74 0.28
CA ILE A 563 -28.70 -0.80 1.68
C ILE A 563 -28.09 -2.19 1.90
N TRP A 564 -27.02 -2.27 2.67
CA TRP A 564 -26.52 -3.55 3.16
C TRP A 564 -27.18 -3.88 4.49
N ASP A 565 -28.09 -4.85 4.49
CA ASP A 565 -28.77 -5.27 5.72
C ASP A 565 -28.96 -6.79 5.81
N ALA A 566 -29.56 -7.24 6.92
CA ALA A 566 -29.77 -8.66 7.18
C ALA A 566 -30.69 -9.37 6.16
N CYS A 567 -31.51 -8.63 5.40
CA CYS A 567 -32.33 -9.20 4.34
C CYS A 567 -31.44 -9.72 3.20
N ASP A 568 -30.35 -9.03 2.88
CA ASP A 568 -29.41 -9.48 1.86
C ASP A 568 -28.74 -10.81 2.24
N ILE A 569 -28.26 -10.93 3.48
CA ILE A 569 -27.71 -12.20 4.00
C ILE A 569 -28.74 -13.33 3.85
N SER A 570 -29.97 -13.06 4.25
CA SER A 570 -31.05 -14.05 4.19
C SER A 570 -31.27 -14.56 2.77
N LEU A 571 -31.24 -13.66 1.78
CA LEU A 571 -31.37 -14.01 0.38
C LEU A 571 -30.11 -14.74 -0.14
N ALA A 572 -28.92 -14.34 0.28
CA ALA A 572 -27.66 -14.99 -0.06
C ALA A 572 -27.66 -16.47 0.36
N VAL A 573 -28.04 -16.77 1.60
CA VAL A 573 -28.22 -18.14 2.11
C VAL A 573 -29.25 -18.91 1.28
N GLN A 574 -30.40 -18.29 0.99
CA GLN A 574 -31.45 -18.94 0.21
C GLN A 574 -31.02 -19.26 -1.22
N ILE A 575 -30.20 -18.42 -1.84
CA ILE A 575 -29.63 -18.68 -3.18
C ILE A 575 -28.73 -19.92 -3.13
N ILE A 576 -27.81 -20.01 -2.16
CA ILE A 576 -26.89 -21.14 -2.04
C ILE A 576 -27.65 -22.46 -1.75
N GLU A 577 -28.66 -22.44 -0.87
CA GLU A 577 -29.39 -23.67 -0.53
C GLU A 577 -30.44 -24.09 -1.57
N ASN A 578 -31.11 -23.13 -2.23
CA ASN A 578 -32.27 -23.41 -3.06
C ASN A 578 -32.05 -23.18 -4.57
N GLY A 579 -30.92 -22.59 -4.96
CA GLY A 579 -30.63 -22.21 -6.35
C GLY A 579 -31.77 -21.42 -6.98
N ALA A 580 -32.19 -21.82 -8.19
CA ALA A 580 -33.29 -21.19 -8.93
C ALA A 580 -34.66 -21.15 -8.21
N SER A 581 -34.82 -21.83 -7.08
CA SER A 581 -36.05 -21.77 -6.27
C SER A 581 -36.04 -20.66 -5.20
N ALA A 582 -34.92 -19.96 -5.03
CA ALA A 582 -34.82 -18.80 -4.14
C ALA A 582 -35.78 -17.67 -4.57
N PRO A 583 -36.35 -16.88 -3.64
CA PRO A 583 -37.31 -15.82 -3.92
C PRO A 583 -36.63 -14.53 -4.41
N VAL A 584 -35.79 -14.66 -5.43
CA VAL A 584 -34.91 -13.62 -5.95
C VAL A 584 -35.07 -13.46 -7.46
N ASP A 585 -34.41 -12.46 -8.03
CA ASP A 585 -34.44 -12.23 -9.47
C ASP A 585 -33.58 -13.27 -10.20
N THR A 586 -34.23 -14.19 -10.91
CA THR A 586 -33.56 -15.28 -11.61
C THR A 586 -32.81 -14.84 -12.87
N ASP A 587 -32.97 -13.60 -13.31
CA ASP A 587 -32.31 -13.05 -14.50
C ASP A 587 -30.93 -12.42 -14.18
N ILE A 588 -30.53 -12.40 -12.90
CA ILE A 588 -29.24 -11.88 -12.44
C ILE A 588 -28.22 -13.03 -12.27
N SER A 589 -26.96 -12.72 -12.57
CA SER A 589 -25.82 -13.55 -12.17
C SER A 589 -25.37 -13.19 -10.76
N TYR A 590 -25.50 -14.14 -9.83
CA TYR A 590 -25.05 -13.93 -8.45
C TYR A 590 -23.55 -14.10 -8.28
N ASP A 591 -22.87 -14.82 -9.18
CA ASP A 591 -21.41 -14.81 -9.30
C ASP A 591 -20.87 -13.39 -9.54
N ILE A 592 -21.61 -12.48 -10.18
CA ILE A 592 -21.17 -11.08 -10.35
C ILE A 592 -21.57 -10.23 -9.13
N LYS A 593 -22.74 -10.52 -8.56
CA LYS A 593 -23.39 -9.68 -7.56
C LYS A 593 -22.89 -9.95 -6.14
N CYS A 594 -22.32 -11.13 -5.89
CA CYS A 594 -22.01 -11.62 -4.55
C CYS A 594 -20.63 -12.29 -4.44
N ASP A 595 -19.75 -12.20 -5.44
CA ASP A 595 -18.36 -12.69 -5.36
C ASP A 595 -17.46 -11.65 -4.68
N PHE A 596 -17.34 -11.74 -3.36
CA PHE A 596 -16.61 -10.77 -2.54
C PHE A 596 -15.13 -11.08 -2.42
N ASP A 597 -14.70 -12.34 -2.49
CA ASP A 597 -13.28 -12.69 -2.39
C ASP A 597 -12.56 -12.62 -3.74
N GLY A 598 -13.30 -12.46 -4.84
CA GLY A 598 -12.77 -12.30 -6.18
C GLY A 598 -12.27 -13.61 -6.79
N ASP A 599 -12.70 -14.75 -6.26
CA ASP A 599 -12.38 -16.06 -6.82
C ASP A 599 -13.16 -16.38 -8.10
N GLY A 600 -14.20 -15.59 -8.41
CA GLY A 600 -15.02 -15.71 -9.62
C GLY A 600 -16.34 -16.45 -9.41
N TRP A 601 -16.64 -16.95 -8.22
CA TRP A 601 -17.81 -17.77 -7.93
C TRP A 601 -18.59 -17.25 -6.73
N PHE A 602 -19.92 -17.42 -6.72
CA PHE A 602 -20.70 -17.20 -5.52
C PHE A 602 -20.85 -18.49 -4.70
N THR A 603 -20.21 -18.53 -3.54
CA THR A 603 -20.05 -19.72 -2.69
C THR A 603 -20.49 -19.44 -1.24
N LYS A 604 -20.20 -20.37 -0.31
CA LYS A 604 -20.48 -20.15 1.12
C LYS A 604 -19.47 -19.18 1.72
N GLU A 605 -18.28 -19.15 1.17
CA GLU A 605 -17.17 -18.29 1.56
C GLU A 605 -17.55 -16.82 1.37
N ASP A 606 -18.29 -16.47 0.30
CA ASP A 606 -18.86 -15.14 0.12
C ASP A 606 -19.93 -14.78 1.15
N VAL A 607 -20.83 -15.72 1.48
CA VAL A 607 -21.83 -15.51 2.52
C VAL A 607 -21.14 -15.27 3.86
N ARG A 608 -20.03 -15.96 4.11
CA ARG A 608 -19.18 -15.73 5.28
C ARG A 608 -18.56 -14.34 5.26
N PHE A 609 -17.98 -13.93 4.14
CA PHE A 609 -17.44 -12.59 3.95
C PHE A 609 -18.50 -11.52 4.24
N MET A 610 -19.72 -11.70 3.71
CA MET A 610 -20.86 -10.80 3.95
C MET A 610 -21.18 -10.70 5.44
N ALA A 611 -21.34 -11.85 6.11
CA ALA A 611 -21.73 -11.91 7.51
C ALA A 611 -20.66 -11.30 8.43
N ASP A 612 -19.38 -11.53 8.10
CA ASP A 612 -18.26 -11.09 8.90
C ASP A 612 -17.90 -9.61 8.72
N GLY A 613 -18.15 -9.07 7.52
CA GLY A 613 -17.50 -7.83 7.13
C GLY A 613 -18.26 -6.94 6.16
N VAL A 614 -19.47 -7.24 5.68
CA VAL A 614 -20.18 -6.31 4.76
C VAL A 614 -21.42 -5.73 5.40
N ILE A 615 -22.16 -6.57 6.11
CA ILE A 615 -23.53 -6.28 6.44
C ILE A 615 -23.60 -5.45 7.71
N LEU A 616 -24.16 -4.26 7.55
CA LEU A 616 -24.38 -3.32 8.62
C LEU A 616 -25.65 -3.71 9.37
N SER A 617 -25.61 -3.63 10.69
CA SER A 617 -26.81 -3.78 11.51
C SER A 617 -27.05 -2.47 12.26
N PRO A 618 -28.28 -1.94 12.25
CA PRO A 618 -28.60 -0.78 13.07
C PRO A 618 -28.41 -1.14 14.53
N VAL A 619 -27.39 -0.57 15.19
CA VAL A 619 -27.16 -0.81 16.62
C VAL A 619 -28.38 -0.25 17.36
N THR A 620 -29.23 -1.15 17.85
CA THR A 620 -30.48 -0.73 18.49
C THR A 620 -30.11 -0.12 19.84
N LYS A 621 -30.51 1.14 20.05
CA LYS A 621 -30.21 1.91 21.26
C LYS A 621 -30.79 1.20 22.50
N GLY A 622 -29.99 0.34 23.13
CA GLY A 622 -30.40 -0.57 24.19
C GLY A 622 -29.38 -1.69 24.43
N ASP A 623 -28.64 -2.08 23.39
CA ASP A 623 -27.48 -2.96 23.52
C ASP A 623 -26.34 -2.21 24.18
N LYS A 624 -25.55 -2.90 25.01
CA LYS A 624 -24.47 -2.34 25.84
C LYS A 624 -23.29 -1.85 25.00
N CYS A 625 -23.50 -0.93 24.05
CA CYS A 625 -22.42 -0.14 23.48
C CYS A 625 -21.80 0.66 24.63
N LEU A 626 -20.72 0.11 25.19
CA LEU A 626 -20.16 0.50 26.46
C LEU A 626 -19.73 1.97 26.42
N THR A 627 -20.10 2.69 27.46
CA THR A 627 -19.60 4.04 27.79
C THR A 627 -18.06 4.16 27.81
N ALA A 628 -17.33 3.05 27.71
CA ALA A 628 -15.87 3.00 27.67
C ALA A 628 -15.27 3.47 26.34
N CYS A 629 -15.89 3.23 25.18
CA CYS A 629 -15.31 3.65 23.88
C CYS A 629 -15.84 5.01 23.36
N ALA A 630 -16.54 5.79 24.19
CA ALA A 630 -16.91 7.20 23.99
C ALA A 630 -17.54 7.62 22.63
N CYS A 631 -17.93 6.69 21.75
CA CYS A 631 -18.51 7.00 20.45
C CYS A 631 -20.04 6.91 20.50
N THR A 632 -20.70 8.07 20.53
CA THR A 632 -22.14 8.24 20.31
C THR A 632 -22.56 8.12 18.83
N CYS A 633 -21.73 7.52 17.98
CA CYS A 633 -21.78 7.62 16.51
C CYS A 633 -22.13 6.31 15.78
N CYS A 634 -22.17 5.17 16.46
CA CYS A 634 -22.25 3.85 15.81
C CYS A 634 -23.70 3.39 15.60
N THR A 635 -24.47 4.07 14.75
CA THR A 635 -25.73 3.47 14.26
C THR A 635 -25.50 2.47 13.13
N ASP A 636 -24.32 2.44 12.51
CA ASP A 636 -24.02 1.70 11.28
C ASP A 636 -22.63 1.03 11.36
N VAL A 637 -22.49 0.01 12.21
CA VAL A 637 -21.27 -0.81 12.33
C VAL A 637 -21.63 -2.27 12.01
N VAL A 638 -20.69 -3.03 11.45
CA VAL A 638 -20.88 -4.46 11.20
C VAL A 638 -21.19 -5.17 12.53
N CYS A 639 -22.29 -5.94 12.57
CA CYS A 639 -22.65 -6.74 13.74
C CYS A 639 -22.45 -8.22 13.47
N ARG A 640 -21.23 -8.72 13.69
CA ARG A 640 -20.84 -10.10 13.34
C ARG A 640 -21.75 -11.12 14.00
N LEU A 641 -21.94 -11.01 15.32
CA LEU A 641 -22.80 -11.92 16.09
C LEU A 641 -24.19 -12.06 15.47
N ASN A 642 -24.87 -10.93 15.21
CA ASN A 642 -26.22 -10.96 14.64
C ASN A 642 -26.22 -11.48 13.20
N ASN A 643 -25.22 -11.13 12.40
CA ASN A 643 -25.13 -11.56 11.01
C ASN A 643 -24.98 -13.08 10.90
N PHE A 644 -24.11 -13.69 11.72
CA PHE A 644 -23.95 -15.15 11.79
C PHE A 644 -25.21 -15.85 12.32
N ILE A 645 -25.91 -15.24 13.30
CA ILE A 645 -27.22 -15.75 13.74
C ILE A 645 -28.22 -15.78 12.57
N VAL A 646 -28.33 -14.69 11.80
CA VAL A 646 -29.24 -14.60 10.65
C VAL A 646 -28.91 -15.66 9.60
N VAL A 647 -27.62 -15.90 9.33
CA VAL A 647 -27.20 -16.95 8.39
C VAL A 647 -27.77 -18.31 8.79
N ASP A 648 -27.61 -18.68 10.06
CA ASP A 648 -28.03 -19.99 10.57
C ASP A 648 -29.55 -20.11 10.75
N GLU A 649 -30.24 -19.04 11.19
CA GLU A 649 -31.71 -19.04 11.34
C GLU A 649 -32.43 -19.22 9.99
N VAL A 650 -31.85 -18.70 8.91
CA VAL A 650 -32.40 -18.83 7.56
C VAL A 650 -32.07 -20.18 6.93
N SER A 651 -30.91 -20.75 7.26
CA SER A 651 -30.50 -22.07 6.79
C SER A 651 -31.46 -23.15 7.27
N SER A 652 -31.82 -24.05 6.36
CA SER A 652 -32.63 -25.23 6.70
C SER A 652 -31.96 -26.21 7.67
N SER A 653 -30.63 -26.10 7.82
CA SER A 653 -29.83 -26.95 8.71
C SER A 653 -29.67 -26.40 10.13
N GLY A 654 -29.84 -25.08 10.32
CA GLY A 654 -29.45 -24.38 11.56
C GLY A 654 -27.93 -24.26 11.77
N ASN A 655 -27.12 -24.70 10.80
CA ASN A 655 -25.65 -24.64 10.78
C ASN A 655 -25.21 -24.56 9.31
N PHE A 656 -25.35 -23.37 8.72
CA PHE A 656 -25.19 -23.15 7.29
C PHE A 656 -23.81 -23.57 6.77
N PHE A 657 -22.76 -23.25 7.52
CA PHE A 657 -21.38 -23.54 7.14
C PHE A 657 -20.99 -25.01 7.38
N GLY A 658 -21.74 -25.74 8.21
CA GLY A 658 -21.39 -27.10 8.62
C GLY A 658 -20.25 -27.12 9.65
N THR A 659 -20.11 -26.05 10.43
CA THR A 659 -19.08 -25.90 11.44
C THR A 659 -19.25 -26.96 12.53
N THR A 660 -18.16 -27.61 12.92
CA THR A 660 -18.12 -28.54 14.04
C THR A 660 -17.44 -27.89 15.24
N LEU A 661 -17.89 -28.19 16.44
CA LEU A 661 -17.22 -27.73 17.66
C LEU A 661 -16.33 -28.85 18.20
N ALA A 662 -15.12 -28.51 18.66
CA ALA A 662 -14.24 -29.49 19.33
C ALA A 662 -14.90 -30.09 20.58
N HIS A 663 -15.67 -29.26 21.30
CA HIS A 663 -16.53 -29.65 22.42
C HIS A 663 -17.84 -28.84 22.38
N GLY A 664 -18.87 -29.32 23.07
CA GLY A 664 -20.15 -28.63 23.20
C GLY A 664 -21.18 -28.97 22.11
N THR A 665 -22.29 -28.22 22.12
CA THR A 665 -23.40 -28.33 21.17
C THR A 665 -23.44 -27.08 20.30
N TYR A 666 -23.47 -27.24 18.98
CA TYR A 666 -23.58 -26.10 18.06
C TYR A 666 -24.90 -25.36 18.25
N ASP A 667 -24.82 -24.08 18.60
CA ASP A 667 -25.92 -23.13 18.61
C ASP A 667 -25.84 -22.17 17.41
N VAL A 668 -26.99 -21.58 17.08
CA VAL A 668 -27.15 -20.64 15.96
C VAL A 668 -26.17 -19.47 16.09
N GLY A 669 -25.31 -19.29 15.09
CA GLY A 669 -24.31 -18.22 15.01
C GLY A 669 -22.92 -18.58 15.55
N ASP A 670 -22.68 -19.80 16.02
CA ASP A 670 -21.38 -20.21 16.61
C ASP A 670 -20.24 -20.30 15.59
N SER A 671 -20.56 -20.46 14.31
CA SER A 671 -19.60 -20.39 13.20
C SER A 671 -18.83 -19.06 13.09
N ARG A 672 -19.23 -18.01 13.84
CA ARG A 672 -18.47 -16.76 13.97
C ARG A 672 -17.11 -16.94 14.65
N ALA A 673 -16.93 -18.01 15.43
CA ALA A 673 -15.71 -18.30 16.17
C ALA A 673 -14.64 -19.08 15.37
N ASP A 674 -14.97 -19.56 14.18
CA ASP A 674 -14.07 -20.30 13.27
C ASP A 674 -13.20 -19.33 12.46
N ILE A 675 -12.28 -18.64 13.10
CA ILE A 675 -11.58 -17.46 12.53
C ILE A 675 -10.15 -17.73 12.09
N ALA A 676 -9.61 -18.90 12.42
CA ALA A 676 -8.25 -19.27 12.06
C ALA A 676 -8.15 -20.76 11.73
N LYS A 677 -7.13 -21.12 10.94
CA LYS A 677 -6.80 -22.53 10.66
C LYS A 677 -5.34 -22.83 10.90
N LEU A 678 -5.01 -24.11 11.08
CA LEU A 678 -3.63 -24.55 11.28
C LEU A 678 -3.03 -25.08 9.97
N VAL A 679 -1.96 -24.43 9.48
CA VAL A 679 -1.23 -24.88 8.27
C VAL A 679 0.24 -25.11 8.62
N GLY A 680 0.70 -26.35 8.50
CA GLY A 680 2.09 -26.69 8.78
C GLY A 680 2.52 -26.43 10.24
N GLY A 681 1.57 -26.39 11.17
CA GLY A 681 1.81 -26.08 12.58
C GLY A 681 1.78 -24.58 12.92
N ASN A 682 1.51 -23.72 11.96
CA ASN A 682 1.36 -22.28 12.17
C ASN A 682 -0.12 -21.87 12.11
N ILE A 683 -0.52 -20.96 12.99
CA ILE A 683 -1.84 -20.33 12.95
C ILE A 683 -1.89 -19.42 11.73
N TYR A 684 -2.92 -19.64 10.92
CA TYR A 684 -3.15 -18.95 9.67
C TYR A 684 -4.47 -18.21 9.75
N ALA A 685 -4.39 -16.89 9.70
CA ALA A 685 -5.53 -15.99 9.77
C ALA A 685 -5.24 -14.73 8.96
N GLN A 686 -6.30 -14.11 8.44
CA GLN A 686 -6.27 -12.90 7.64
C GLN A 686 -6.62 -11.69 8.50
N ALA A 687 -5.65 -11.24 9.30
CA ALA A 687 -5.82 -10.13 10.24
C ALA A 687 -6.40 -8.87 9.57
N GLY A 688 -7.65 -8.54 9.90
CA GLY A 688 -8.35 -7.37 9.38
C GLY A 688 -8.98 -7.55 7.99
N ALA A 689 -8.78 -8.69 7.31
CA ALA A 689 -9.44 -9.05 6.06
C ALA A 689 -10.52 -10.12 6.30
N ALA A 690 -10.72 -11.08 5.38
CA ALA A 690 -11.76 -12.09 5.47
C ALA A 690 -11.33 -13.27 6.36
N PRO A 691 -12.06 -13.63 7.42
CA PRO A 691 -11.62 -14.69 8.33
C PRO A 691 -11.50 -16.03 7.61
N VAL A 692 -10.39 -16.72 7.85
CA VAL A 692 -10.09 -18.01 7.23
C VAL A 692 -10.58 -19.11 8.15
N ALA A 693 -11.70 -19.73 7.77
CA ALA A 693 -12.27 -20.87 8.49
C ALA A 693 -11.64 -22.21 8.04
N ASP A 694 -11.64 -23.20 8.93
CA ASP A 694 -11.45 -24.61 8.60
C ASP A 694 -12.65 -25.51 8.93
N LEU A 695 -13.79 -24.89 9.26
CA LEU A 695 -15.06 -25.53 9.62
C LEU A 695 -15.01 -26.20 11.01
N VAL A 696 -14.01 -25.91 11.84
CA VAL A 696 -13.91 -26.46 13.20
C VAL A 696 -13.53 -25.37 14.20
N VAL A 697 -14.43 -25.02 15.12
CA VAL A 697 -14.06 -24.18 16.27
C VAL A 697 -13.26 -25.02 17.26
N ASN A 698 -11.98 -24.68 17.43
CA ASN A 698 -11.04 -25.46 18.26
C ASN A 698 -9.95 -24.60 18.90
N GLN A 699 -8.90 -25.23 19.42
CA GLN A 699 -7.81 -24.54 20.09
C GLN A 699 -7.03 -23.56 19.18
N THR A 700 -7.12 -23.72 17.86
CA THR A 700 -6.50 -22.82 16.87
C THR A 700 -7.13 -21.43 16.94
N ASP A 701 -8.46 -21.36 17.00
CA ASP A 701 -9.21 -20.11 17.11
C ASP A 701 -8.93 -19.41 18.45
N ILE A 702 -8.96 -20.18 19.55
CA ILE A 702 -8.63 -19.69 20.90
C ILE A 702 -7.21 -19.09 20.91
N SER A 703 -6.25 -19.82 20.34
CA SER A 703 -4.86 -19.36 20.24
C SER A 703 -4.72 -18.09 19.41
N TYR A 704 -5.53 -17.91 18.37
CA TYR A 704 -5.52 -16.70 17.55
C TYR A 704 -6.05 -15.48 18.32
N ILE A 705 -7.18 -15.62 19.04
CA ILE A 705 -7.71 -14.55 19.89
C ILE A 705 -6.67 -14.15 20.96
N GLN A 706 -6.05 -15.11 21.64
CA GLN A 706 -4.98 -14.81 22.61
C GLN A 706 -3.79 -14.09 21.97
N LYS A 707 -3.41 -14.45 20.74
CA LYS A 707 -2.35 -13.78 19.99
C LYS A 707 -2.69 -12.31 19.74
N VAL A 708 -3.95 -11.99 19.44
CA VAL A 708 -4.45 -10.61 19.31
C VAL A 708 -4.39 -9.89 20.66
N LEU A 709 -4.92 -10.50 21.73
CA LEU A 709 -4.98 -9.94 23.08
C LEU A 709 -3.62 -9.64 23.71
N THR A 710 -2.56 -10.21 23.18
CA THR A 710 -1.19 -10.04 23.66
C THR A 710 -0.33 -9.19 22.73
N GLY A 711 -0.95 -8.56 21.73
CA GLY A 711 -0.29 -7.64 20.80
C GLY A 711 0.67 -8.33 19.83
N ARG A 712 0.57 -9.66 19.71
CA ARG A 712 1.44 -10.52 18.89
C ARG A 712 0.90 -10.76 17.48
N LEU A 713 -0.23 -10.12 17.12
CA LEU A 713 -0.85 -10.24 15.80
C LEU A 713 0.13 -9.97 14.65
N LEU A 714 1.04 -9.02 14.86
CA LEU A 714 1.95 -8.49 13.83
C LEU A 714 3.39 -9.02 13.91
N GLY A 715 3.67 -9.93 14.86
CA GLY A 715 4.99 -10.53 15.07
C GLY A 715 5.26 -10.91 16.53
N ASP A 716 6.24 -11.78 16.77
CA ASP A 716 6.61 -12.28 18.12
C ASP A 716 7.52 -11.31 18.90
N ILE A 717 7.98 -10.23 18.27
CA ILE A 717 8.83 -9.21 18.88
C ILE A 717 7.90 -8.18 19.54
N ALA A 718 7.46 -8.49 20.76
CA ALA A 718 6.49 -7.75 21.58
C ALA A 718 6.56 -6.22 21.39
N LYS A 719 5.46 -5.58 20.98
CA LYS A 719 5.53 -4.14 20.68
C LYS A 719 4.29 -3.29 20.94
N TYR A 720 3.10 -3.89 20.96
CA TYR A 720 1.93 -3.15 21.44
C TYR A 720 1.59 -3.58 22.85
N ASP A 721 1.79 -2.68 23.81
CA ASP A 721 1.33 -2.87 25.18
C ASP A 721 -0.20 -2.79 25.17
N VAL A 722 -0.84 -3.95 25.00
CA VAL A 722 -2.29 -4.05 24.90
C VAL A 722 -2.87 -3.45 26.18
N PRO A 723 -3.72 -2.40 26.09
CA PRO A 723 -4.30 -1.80 27.26
C PRO A 723 -5.06 -2.83 28.10
N ALA A 724 -5.10 -2.67 29.42
CA ALA A 724 -5.87 -3.58 30.29
C ALA A 724 -7.37 -3.68 29.94
N ARG A 725 -7.90 -2.74 29.16
CA ARG A 725 -9.26 -2.75 28.61
C ARG A 725 -9.43 -3.60 27.33
N GLY A 726 -8.37 -4.22 26.83
CA GLY A 726 -8.31 -4.81 25.49
C GLY A 726 -8.13 -3.76 24.37
N LEU A 727 -8.32 -4.21 23.13
CA LEU A 727 -8.15 -3.40 21.92
C LEU A 727 -9.52 -2.86 21.47
N CYS A 728 -9.70 -1.53 21.37
CA CYS A 728 -10.94 -0.95 20.85
C CYS A 728 -10.84 -0.77 19.34
N TRP A 729 -11.75 -1.38 18.60
CA TRP A 729 -11.82 -1.22 17.15
C TRP A 729 -12.05 0.24 16.71
N MET A 730 -12.63 1.09 17.56
CA MET A 730 -12.79 2.51 17.22
C MET A 730 -11.49 3.32 17.38
N ASP A 731 -10.54 2.84 18.18
CA ASP A 731 -9.25 3.50 18.34
C ASP A 731 -8.38 3.22 17.10
N ALA A 732 -7.77 4.28 16.56
CA ALA A 732 -7.00 4.21 15.32
C ALA A 732 -5.75 3.35 15.46
N LEU A 733 -5.16 3.33 16.65
CA LEU A 733 -3.92 2.63 16.91
C LEU A 733 -4.19 1.16 17.28
N ASP A 734 -5.15 0.92 18.17
CA ASP A 734 -5.56 -0.45 18.55
C ASP A 734 -5.91 -1.27 17.30
N ARG A 735 -6.64 -0.68 16.34
CA ARG A 735 -7.03 -1.33 15.07
C ARG A 735 -5.89 -1.97 14.31
N VAL A 736 -4.70 -1.37 14.33
CA VAL A 736 -3.55 -1.90 13.58
C VAL A 736 -3.11 -3.25 14.12
N TYR A 737 -3.26 -3.44 15.44
CA TYR A 737 -2.87 -4.62 16.20
C TYR A 737 -4.06 -5.52 16.57
N ALA A 738 -5.26 -5.15 16.13
CA ALA A 738 -6.49 -5.87 16.36
C ALA A 738 -6.95 -6.60 15.10
N ASP A 739 -7.77 -7.62 15.30
CA ASP A 739 -8.59 -8.21 14.24
C ASP A 739 -10.05 -8.15 14.68
N TYR A 740 -10.88 -7.45 13.92
CA TYR A 740 -12.31 -7.32 14.21
C TYR A 740 -13.03 -8.67 14.27
N SER A 741 -12.49 -9.70 13.59
CA SER A 741 -13.01 -11.07 13.68
C SER A 741 -12.87 -11.70 15.07
N CYS A 742 -12.05 -11.12 15.95
CA CYS A 742 -11.90 -11.57 17.33
C CYS A 742 -12.92 -10.93 18.29
N ASP A 743 -13.74 -9.97 17.85
CA ASP A 743 -14.85 -9.44 18.63
C ASP A 743 -16.06 -10.39 18.51
N MET A 744 -16.37 -11.09 19.61
CA MET A 744 -17.33 -12.20 19.66
C MET A 744 -18.69 -11.80 20.22
N ASN A 745 -18.76 -10.68 20.94
CA ASN A 745 -20.00 -10.10 21.47
C ASN A 745 -20.44 -8.81 20.76
N ASN A 746 -19.62 -8.31 19.84
CA ASN A 746 -19.85 -7.11 19.05
C ASN A 746 -19.93 -5.81 19.89
N ASP A 747 -19.14 -5.71 20.96
CA ASP A 747 -19.03 -4.51 21.80
C ASP A 747 -17.91 -3.54 21.35
N LEU A 748 -17.22 -3.88 20.26
CA LEU A 748 -16.09 -3.16 19.65
C LEU A 748 -14.81 -3.20 20.49
N LEU A 749 -14.73 -4.03 21.53
CA LEU A 749 -13.58 -4.22 22.40
C LEU A 749 -13.12 -5.68 22.36
N ILE A 750 -12.01 -5.95 21.69
CA ILE A 750 -11.40 -7.28 21.70
C ILE A 750 -10.64 -7.45 23.01
N ASN A 751 -11.19 -8.26 23.91
CA ASN A 751 -10.71 -8.48 25.27
C ASN A 751 -10.94 -9.93 25.75
N ASN A 752 -10.66 -10.21 27.03
CA ASN A 752 -10.80 -11.56 27.58
C ASN A 752 -12.25 -12.08 27.59
N GLU A 753 -13.25 -11.20 27.52
CA GLU A 753 -14.65 -11.61 27.39
C GLU A 753 -14.91 -12.33 26.06
N ASP A 754 -14.26 -11.90 24.97
CA ASP A 754 -14.39 -12.56 23.67
C ASP A 754 -13.82 -13.98 23.71
N LEU A 755 -12.67 -14.14 24.38
CA LEU A 755 -12.06 -15.44 24.62
C LEU A 755 -12.99 -16.34 25.45
N ARG A 756 -13.63 -15.81 26.48
CA ARG A 756 -14.60 -16.55 27.31
C ARG A 756 -15.83 -16.97 26.53
N ILE A 757 -16.35 -16.14 25.64
CA ILE A 757 -17.49 -16.52 24.81
C ILE A 757 -17.15 -17.74 23.95
N VAL A 758 -15.95 -17.79 23.37
CA VAL A 758 -15.54 -18.97 22.59
C VAL A 758 -15.42 -20.22 23.46
N VAL A 759 -14.81 -20.10 24.64
CA VAL A 759 -14.51 -21.26 25.49
C VAL A 759 -15.70 -21.73 26.32
N GLU A 760 -16.36 -20.81 27.02
CA GLU A 760 -17.40 -21.09 28.01
C GLU A 760 -18.79 -21.18 27.38
N ASP A 761 -19.11 -20.31 26.41
CA ASP A 761 -20.44 -20.28 25.79
C ASP A 761 -20.51 -21.19 24.55
N ILE A 762 -19.58 -21.07 23.60
CA ILE A 762 -19.60 -21.82 22.34
C ILE A 762 -19.09 -23.25 22.54
N LEU A 763 -17.88 -23.41 23.09
CA LEU A 763 -17.30 -24.74 23.30
C LEU A 763 -17.85 -25.44 24.56
N GLU A 764 -18.72 -24.79 25.35
CA GLU A 764 -19.32 -25.33 26.57
C GLU A 764 -18.30 -25.97 27.54
N THR A 765 -17.09 -25.41 27.65
CA THR A 765 -16.03 -25.88 28.57
C THR A 765 -15.49 -24.75 29.46
N GLU A 766 -14.35 -24.93 30.12
CA GLU A 766 -13.76 -23.96 31.04
C GLU A 766 -12.40 -23.46 30.54
N LEU A 767 -12.08 -22.18 30.82
CA LEU A 767 -10.74 -21.65 30.55
C LEU A 767 -9.65 -22.45 31.28
N GLY A 768 -8.74 -23.03 30.50
CA GLY A 768 -7.70 -23.93 30.96
C GLY A 768 -7.93 -25.39 30.58
N ASP A 769 -9.10 -25.77 30.06
CA ASP A 769 -9.26 -27.04 29.33
C ASP A 769 -8.53 -26.90 27.98
N PHE A 770 -7.34 -27.49 27.86
CA PHE A 770 -6.46 -27.35 26.69
C PHE A 770 -6.69 -28.45 25.66
N ASP A 771 -7.10 -29.65 26.08
CA ASP A 771 -7.44 -30.73 25.16
C ASP A 771 -8.90 -30.70 24.68
N LEU A 772 -9.71 -29.79 25.25
CA LEU A 772 -11.12 -29.55 24.95
C LEU A 772 -11.95 -30.81 25.17
N ASP A 773 -11.69 -31.55 26.25
CA ASP A 773 -12.45 -32.75 26.61
C ASP A 773 -13.71 -32.46 27.44
N GLY A 774 -13.93 -31.19 27.81
CA GLY A 774 -15.08 -30.69 28.53
C GLY A 774 -14.85 -30.48 30.03
N ALA A 775 -13.62 -30.69 30.53
CA ALA A 775 -13.30 -30.44 31.93
C ALA A 775 -11.86 -29.98 32.14
N LYS A 776 -11.69 -28.85 32.81
CA LYS A 776 -10.39 -28.41 33.33
C LYS A 776 -9.86 -29.37 34.41
N ASP A 777 -8.84 -30.17 34.10
CA ASP A 777 -8.42 -31.27 34.98
C ASP A 777 -6.89 -31.51 35.13
N ALA A 778 -6.51 -32.72 35.55
CA ALA A 778 -5.11 -33.06 35.80
C ALA A 778 -4.29 -33.24 34.50
N ASP A 779 -4.93 -33.62 33.40
CA ASP A 779 -4.28 -33.82 32.11
C ASP A 779 -3.97 -32.45 31.48
N ASP A 780 -4.86 -31.46 31.60
CA ASP A 780 -4.59 -30.06 31.24
C ASP A 780 -3.43 -29.46 32.03
N ARG A 781 -3.45 -29.67 33.34
CA ARG A 781 -2.35 -29.23 34.21
C ARG A 781 -1.03 -29.86 33.77
N GLN A 782 -1.08 -31.12 33.33
CA GLN A 782 0.10 -31.84 32.83
C GLN A 782 0.55 -31.27 31.48
N THR A 783 -0.36 -30.79 30.63
CA THR A 783 -0.03 -30.05 29.40
C THR A 783 0.83 -28.82 29.69
N ILE A 784 0.45 -27.98 30.68
CA ILE A 784 1.29 -26.84 31.10
C ILE A 784 2.67 -27.33 31.54
N ILE A 785 2.72 -28.31 32.45
CA ILE A 785 3.98 -28.84 33.01
C ILE A 785 4.92 -29.37 31.92
N ASN A 786 4.37 -30.03 30.91
CA ASN A 786 5.16 -30.60 29.81
C ASN A 786 5.80 -29.52 28.92
N HIS A 787 5.22 -28.32 28.88
CA HIS A 787 5.66 -27.23 28.02
C HIS A 787 6.33 -26.07 28.77
N ILE A 788 6.48 -26.13 30.11
CA ILE A 788 7.18 -25.10 30.88
C ILE A 788 8.55 -24.75 30.26
N GLY A 789 8.76 -23.46 30.01
CA GLY A 789 9.96 -22.88 29.41
C GLY A 789 10.01 -22.92 27.88
N GLN A 790 8.92 -23.34 27.23
CA GLN A 790 8.78 -23.36 25.77
C GLN A 790 7.91 -22.19 25.31
N GLN A 791 8.14 -21.72 24.09
CA GLN A 791 7.15 -20.89 23.41
C GLN A 791 5.89 -21.73 23.20
N GLY A 792 4.73 -21.12 23.39
CA GLY A 792 3.47 -21.85 23.30
C GLY A 792 2.29 -20.94 22.96
N THR A 793 1.20 -21.61 22.59
CA THR A 793 -0.14 -21.02 22.50
C THR A 793 -1.07 -21.70 23.52
N TYR A 794 -2.37 -21.43 23.46
CA TYR A 794 -3.37 -22.12 24.29
C TYR A 794 -3.16 -23.63 24.34
N VAL A 795 -2.94 -24.27 23.17
CA VAL A 795 -2.71 -25.72 23.04
C VAL A 795 -1.56 -26.24 23.91
N ASN A 796 -0.54 -25.41 24.14
CA ASN A 796 0.64 -25.78 24.91
C ASN A 796 0.49 -25.48 26.41
N GLY A 797 -0.60 -24.84 26.82
CA GLY A 797 -0.82 -24.42 28.21
C GLY A 797 -0.43 -22.97 28.50
N ASP A 798 -0.30 -22.11 27.48
CA ASP A 798 -0.09 -20.66 27.65
C ASP A 798 -1.42 -19.98 28.01
N LEU A 799 -1.83 -20.14 29.28
CA LEU A 799 -3.11 -19.62 29.78
C LEU A 799 -3.08 -18.09 29.93
N THR A 800 -1.92 -17.52 30.24
CA THR A 800 -1.73 -16.06 30.35
C THR A 800 -1.65 -15.38 28.98
N GLY A 801 -1.33 -16.14 27.93
CA GLY A 801 -1.19 -15.65 26.58
C GLY A 801 0.12 -14.89 26.35
N ASP A 802 1.08 -14.92 27.26
CA ASP A 802 2.33 -14.15 27.12
C ASP A 802 3.30 -14.72 26.06
N GLY A 803 2.96 -15.88 25.51
CA GLY A 803 3.71 -16.60 24.47
C GLY A 803 4.74 -17.57 24.99
N VAL A 804 4.86 -17.73 26.31
CA VAL A 804 5.79 -18.64 26.94
C VAL A 804 5.09 -19.37 28.09
N VAL A 805 4.92 -20.67 27.93
CA VAL A 805 4.36 -21.50 29.01
C VAL A 805 5.30 -21.48 30.21
N ASN A 806 4.86 -20.94 31.34
CA ASN A 806 5.69 -20.69 32.50
C ASN A 806 4.92 -20.86 33.82
N GLY A 807 5.52 -20.40 34.93
CA GLY A 807 4.92 -20.56 36.26
C GLY A 807 3.67 -19.71 36.48
N ALA A 808 3.50 -18.61 35.73
CA ALA A 808 2.32 -17.77 35.77
C ALA A 808 1.09 -18.49 35.18
N ASP A 809 1.28 -19.27 34.10
CA ASP A 809 0.21 -20.10 33.54
C ASP A 809 -0.25 -21.18 34.52
N LEU A 810 0.71 -21.87 35.15
CA LEU A 810 0.39 -22.89 36.15
C LEU A 810 -0.34 -22.30 37.37
N ALA A 811 0.06 -21.11 37.82
CA ALA A 811 -0.62 -20.40 38.91
C ALA A 811 -2.05 -20.02 38.53
N SER A 812 -2.22 -19.47 37.32
CA SER A 812 -3.53 -19.09 36.77
C SER A 812 -4.44 -20.31 36.59
N PHE A 813 -3.87 -21.45 36.18
CA PHE A 813 -4.58 -22.72 36.06
C PHE A 813 -5.06 -23.24 37.42
N ASP A 814 -4.19 -23.28 38.42
CA ASP A 814 -4.49 -23.80 39.77
C ASP A 814 -5.49 -22.92 40.56
N GLY A 815 -5.97 -21.83 39.97
CA GLY A 815 -6.80 -20.84 40.67
C GLY A 815 -6.03 -20.13 41.77
N VAL A 816 -4.69 -20.22 41.73
CA VAL A 816 -3.82 -19.33 42.50
C VAL A 816 -3.79 -18.04 41.70
N GLU A 817 -4.89 -17.28 41.76
CA GLU A 817 -4.83 -15.86 41.40
C GLU A 817 -3.58 -15.32 42.10
N LEU A 818 -2.61 -14.83 41.32
CA LEU A 818 -1.64 -13.90 41.86
C LEU A 818 -2.49 -12.87 42.61
N PRO A 819 -2.33 -12.74 43.93
CA PRO A 819 -3.33 -12.11 44.79
C PRO A 819 -3.77 -10.82 44.13
N SER A 820 -5.06 -10.74 43.77
CA SER A 820 -5.62 -9.51 43.22
C SER A 820 -5.17 -8.38 44.15
N MET A 821 -4.61 -7.31 43.58
CA MET A 821 -4.25 -6.15 44.40
C MET A 821 -5.49 -5.54 45.07
N ASP A 822 -6.69 -5.93 44.62
CA ASP A 822 -7.99 -5.72 45.25
C ASP A 822 -8.42 -7.01 45.97
N THR A 823 -7.76 -7.31 47.09
CA THR A 823 -7.92 -8.57 47.83
C THR A 823 -9.26 -8.64 48.57
N ASN A 824 -9.98 -7.51 48.66
CA ASN A 824 -11.27 -7.43 49.33
C ASN A 824 -12.47 -7.36 48.33
N GLY A 825 -12.20 -7.19 47.04
CA GLY A 825 -13.20 -7.17 45.96
C GLY A 825 -14.06 -5.91 45.93
N ASP A 826 -13.54 -4.77 46.43
CA ASP A 826 -14.28 -3.50 46.49
C ASP A 826 -14.12 -2.61 45.24
N GLY A 827 -13.29 -3.05 44.28
CA GLY A 827 -13.01 -2.38 43.03
C GLY A 827 -11.91 -1.32 43.13
N PHE A 828 -11.22 -1.19 44.28
CA PHE A 828 -10.13 -0.23 44.48
C PHE A 828 -8.91 -0.87 45.15
N VAL A 829 -7.74 -0.77 44.50
CA VAL A 829 -6.48 -1.15 45.12
C VAL A 829 -6.08 -0.12 46.19
N GLY A 830 -6.17 -0.51 47.46
CA GLY A 830 -5.94 0.38 48.59
C GLY A 830 -5.32 -0.30 49.82
N PHE A 831 -5.33 0.44 50.94
CA PHE A 831 -4.77 -0.06 52.20
C PHE A 831 -5.61 -1.19 52.81
N ALA A 832 -6.89 -1.28 52.42
CA ALA A 832 -7.78 -2.34 52.86
C ALA A 832 -7.33 -3.69 52.29
N ASP A 833 -6.93 -3.72 51.02
CA ASP A 833 -6.41 -4.89 50.33
C ASP A 833 -5.07 -5.33 50.91
N PHE A 834 -4.17 -4.38 51.18
CA PHE A 834 -2.91 -4.71 51.85
C PHE A 834 -3.14 -5.32 53.24
N ALA A 835 -4.13 -4.82 53.99
CA ALA A 835 -4.45 -5.36 55.31
C ALA A 835 -5.08 -6.77 55.22
N GLU A 836 -5.93 -7.00 54.22
CA GLU A 836 -6.56 -8.29 53.92
C GLU A 836 -5.52 -9.32 53.46
N PHE A 837 -4.66 -8.94 52.51
CA PHE A 837 -3.52 -9.74 52.06
C PHE A 837 -2.57 -10.09 53.20
N ALA A 838 -2.19 -9.12 54.04
CA ALA A 838 -1.33 -9.36 55.19
C ALA A 838 -2.00 -10.29 56.23
N ALA A 839 -3.32 -10.19 56.40
CA ALA A 839 -4.05 -11.08 57.30
C ALA A 839 -4.10 -12.51 56.76
N GLN A 840 -4.33 -12.69 55.46
CA GLN A 840 -4.36 -14.00 54.80
C GLN A 840 -2.96 -14.64 54.73
N TRP A 841 -1.91 -13.84 54.54
CA TRP A 841 -0.52 -14.28 54.61
C TRP A 841 -0.15 -14.81 56.01
N LEU A 842 -0.61 -14.13 57.06
CA LEU A 842 -0.33 -14.51 58.45
C LEU A 842 -1.12 -15.74 58.92
N THR A 843 -2.26 -16.06 58.29
CA THR A 843 -3.05 -17.25 58.61
C THR A 843 -2.60 -18.50 57.86
N GLY A 844 -1.60 -18.39 56.97
CA GLY A 844 -1.03 -19.51 56.25
C GLY A 844 -1.92 -20.03 55.11
N VAL A 845 -2.85 -19.20 54.63
CA VAL A 845 -3.73 -19.53 53.49
C VAL A 845 -2.95 -19.63 52.17
N TYR A 846 -1.75 -19.03 52.12
CA TYR A 846 -0.86 -19.02 50.94
C TYR A 846 0.44 -19.84 51.12
N TYR A 847 0.44 -20.89 51.95
CA TYR A 847 1.58 -21.81 52.12
C TYR A 847 1.33 -23.20 51.52
#